data_AF-A0A3B3QHC9-F1
#
_entry.id   AF-A0A3B3QHC9-F1
#
_cell.length_a   1.000
_cell.length_b   1.000
_cell.length_c   1.000
_cell.angle_alpha   90.00
_cell.angle_beta   90.00
_cell.angle_gamma   90.00
#
_symmetry.space_group_name_H-M   'P 1'
#
loop_
_entity.id
_entity.type
_entity.pdbx_description
1 polymer ?
#
loop_
_entity_poly.entity_id
_entity_poly.type
_entity_poly.pdbx_seq_one_letter_code
_entity_poly.pdbx_strand_id
1 'polypeptide(L)'
;MTQAYIANSKYRRPQRELLQNDKIKTKIRQQTTKKSKEKENTQEQQKRHKKQDRNKNKNHLKPLYKELLYTITHRLGKTSIKEQFDDLQLQRYIMEHPAYCLMVTVKQAKDVLGKDISGLSDPYCLLTIIHKKEESKKSSQAKSSKVVLKDKMPSKNMYQTDVKTQTLNPIWNQTFVMFIFVSMSFSDKDEEITLGQKLEEIRSNFHGIKRMIKDAKKEKGQDDFLGNIVLKLKDLHCTEDCWYVLEPRTETYPNRGKCHLQLKFIHRERANALTTGRSAYMNYSGILQQFVHSHISKQQSSGPWKGELCGQGQTLLELFATQNDLSPFLQDLAKWVAYSKLYQSLEVDPTVLFKQLTSIEYHWDQQELPYQQKQELGDSLHGFLQYGLCLVSKYRDIIPPTPKDTPRLQTLLRVLVQICKTRAFQKLNPAHFDLHEEVIDAVQVGTQEWFNIKKGLHQPMTKEISETVNALSSLIEEVREDIRLSKDVWNKVFVSAVQLDLFTVVYQELDSLLATEVRVTMGQVDTHMDQALANSLFPVYLNLKAIHKDKAFLQKRTKLLELTDFQECFRDALPFWLNKAYNTTLERVQRAVQLDMLQPLQTGMVPVKHSSSAVDLAACLQPICQLWEHLGWPDPEEGFMLMVKLTEDICKIAVTYCHLIKQRVKELSANSDPGTALCVVVNDLEYLCTVLTRLPQQLNWGGLRERTDHVIKEMQFNNTLPSQLQHTQSVLTREIRLALETLGKQLRSDIEKHVLSMATRRKFSCTSTEDAVRPLMGYLENELKFMNENLVQESFNSLLAPLWTNSVQILDQVSRQKSGVTEFYQRLHYTLQSLEQCFHAEGNGLSLDTLHSDQFKSLKAHLGLNSLNTCQLIDKFMEKKVREQKDYSGEKYGAVTLISSYKRSDQKLHIEVLNAVNLIPMDSNGFSDPFVQLSLEPRHVFPEVEHRRTQIKNRELNPLFEEAFEFLVSLEQCNAAGASLLLTVLDHDTIGSDDFEGEAFLSLRAIPGVSGTASQAPTQIRLPLMHPKPNEDNILKLLEARKADRDAQAFVKLRRQKEKLSLEVEQT
;
A
#
# COMPACT_ATOMS: atom_id res chain seq x y z
N MET A 1 -4.23 72.03 32.54
CA MET A 1 -2.84 72.19 32.06
C MET A 1 -1.98 71.21 32.87
N THR A 2 -1.87 69.90 32.59
CA THR A 2 -1.76 69.18 31.31
C THR A 2 -0.74 69.85 30.38
N GLN A 3 0.35 69.12 30.09
CA GLN A 3 1.51 69.46 29.24
C GLN A 3 2.70 70.16 29.93
N ALA A 4 3.50 69.38 30.69
CA ALA A 4 4.94 69.70 30.86
C ALA A 4 5.82 68.51 31.32
N TYR A 5 5.27 67.31 31.56
CA TYR A 5 6.04 66.16 32.09
C TYR A 5 5.95 64.90 31.23
N ILE A 6 5.72 65.05 29.92
CA ILE A 6 5.83 63.96 28.94
C ILE A 6 6.76 64.40 27.81
N ALA A 7 8.05 64.56 28.12
CA ALA A 7 9.07 64.80 27.08
C ALA A 7 10.47 64.26 27.44
N ASN A 8 10.65 63.49 28.52
CA ASN A 8 12.00 63.05 28.93
C ASN A 8 12.16 61.54 29.24
N SER A 9 11.19 60.69 28.85
CA SER A 9 11.31 59.22 29.03
C SER A 9 11.67 58.45 27.75
N LYS A 10 11.86 59.13 26.60
CA LYS A 10 12.10 58.48 25.30
C LYS A 10 13.54 58.44 24.79
N TYR A 11 14.53 58.93 25.54
CA TYR A 11 15.95 58.91 25.11
C TYR A 11 16.94 58.23 26.09
N ARG A 12 16.47 57.29 26.93
CA ARG A 12 17.35 56.55 27.87
C ARG A 12 17.24 55.01 27.83
N ARG A 13 16.70 54.44 26.76
CA ARG A 13 16.69 52.98 26.54
C ARG A 13 17.79 52.43 25.59
N PRO A 14 18.38 53.17 24.62
CA PRO A 14 19.41 52.56 23.75
C PRO A 14 20.76 52.35 24.45
N GLN A 15 21.10 53.14 25.47
CA GLN A 15 22.37 53.02 26.18
C GLN A 15 22.41 51.89 27.21
N ARG A 16 21.27 51.47 27.78
CA ARG A 16 21.24 50.31 28.70
C ARG A 16 21.37 48.99 27.94
N GLU A 17 20.82 48.89 26.73
CA GLU A 17 20.95 47.71 25.87
C GLU A 17 22.33 47.61 25.21
N LEU A 18 22.99 48.73 24.86
CA LEU A 18 24.39 48.73 24.42
C LEU A 18 25.36 48.33 25.56
N LEU A 19 25.14 48.80 26.80
CA LEU A 19 25.93 48.38 27.97
C LEU A 19 25.61 46.95 28.43
N GLN A 20 24.40 46.43 28.20
CA GLN A 20 24.08 45.01 28.42
C GLN A 20 24.67 44.13 27.33
N ASN A 21 24.64 44.54 26.07
CA ASN A 21 25.24 43.81 24.96
C ASN A 21 26.76 43.83 25.01
N ASP A 22 27.40 44.88 25.51
CA ASP A 22 28.83 44.86 25.80
C ASP A 22 29.16 44.04 27.04
N LYS A 23 28.31 44.02 28.08
CA LYS A 23 28.47 43.08 29.21
C LYS A 23 28.24 41.63 28.80
N ILE A 24 27.36 41.36 27.84
CA ILE A 24 27.08 40.02 27.29
C ILE A 24 28.19 39.62 26.32
N LYS A 25 28.68 40.51 25.45
CA LYS A 25 29.86 40.26 24.61
C LYS A 25 31.13 40.10 25.45
N THR A 26 31.28 40.82 26.55
CA THR A 26 32.39 40.63 27.49
C THR A 26 32.23 39.34 28.28
N LYS A 27 31.01 38.93 28.67
CA LYS A 27 30.72 37.62 29.28
C LYS A 27 30.93 36.46 28.30
N ILE A 28 30.56 36.61 27.03
CA ILE A 28 30.76 35.62 25.99
C ILE A 28 32.25 35.54 25.65
N ARG A 29 32.97 36.67 25.53
CA ARG A 29 34.41 36.71 25.31
C ARG A 29 35.19 36.15 26.51
N GLN A 30 34.70 36.38 27.74
CA GLN A 30 35.18 35.75 28.99
C GLN A 30 34.80 34.28 29.10
N GLN A 31 33.67 33.83 28.52
CA GLN A 31 33.26 32.42 28.46
C GLN A 31 33.98 31.65 27.35
N THR A 32 34.35 32.28 26.23
CA THR A 32 35.22 31.69 25.19
C THR A 32 36.69 31.73 25.59
N THR A 33 37.14 32.74 26.35
CA THR A 33 38.47 32.68 27.01
C THR A 33 38.47 31.75 28.22
N LYS A 34 37.34 31.55 28.93
CA LYS A 34 37.20 30.47 29.92
C LYS A 34 37.16 29.11 29.25
N LYS A 35 36.41 28.91 28.15
CA LYS A 35 36.38 27.63 27.42
C LYS A 35 37.69 27.31 26.69
N SER A 36 38.45 28.31 26.22
CA SER A 36 39.80 28.08 25.67
C SER A 36 40.84 27.90 26.77
N LYS A 37 40.79 28.64 27.89
CA LYS A 37 41.62 28.38 29.08
C LYS A 37 41.20 27.11 29.82
N GLU A 38 39.96 26.64 29.73
CA GLU A 38 39.50 25.34 30.23
C GLU A 38 39.88 24.24 29.25
N LYS A 39 39.88 24.44 27.93
CA LYS A 39 40.46 23.47 26.99
C LYS A 39 41.98 23.39 27.09
N GLU A 40 42.69 24.51 27.31
CA GLU A 40 44.12 24.54 27.63
C GLU A 40 44.41 23.99 29.02
N ASN A 41 43.62 24.31 30.06
CA ASN A 41 43.74 23.68 31.37
C ASN A 41 43.36 22.21 31.35
N THR A 42 42.44 21.76 30.50
CA THR A 42 42.07 20.34 30.39
C THR A 42 43.13 19.60 29.58
N GLN A 43 43.75 20.22 28.57
CA GLN A 43 44.91 19.66 27.88
C GLN A 43 46.19 19.70 28.72
N GLU A 44 46.39 20.72 29.57
CA GLU A 44 47.48 20.79 30.54
C GLU A 44 47.22 19.91 31.76
N GLN A 45 45.97 19.74 32.21
CA GLN A 45 45.58 18.79 33.26
C GLN A 45 45.58 17.36 32.73
N GLN A 46 45.27 17.10 31.46
CA GLN A 46 45.47 15.80 30.80
C GLN A 46 46.95 15.55 30.51
N LYS A 47 47.76 16.56 30.20
CA LYS A 47 49.23 16.42 30.10
C LYS A 47 49.87 16.25 31.48
N ARG A 48 49.36 16.90 32.54
CA ARG A 48 49.79 16.76 33.93
C ARG A 48 49.30 15.45 34.54
N HIS A 49 48.08 14.98 34.26
CA HIS A 49 47.60 13.63 34.57
C HIS A 49 48.37 12.59 33.77
N LYS A 50 48.61 12.75 32.47
CA LYS A 50 49.51 11.86 31.71
C LYS A 50 50.96 11.90 32.22
N LYS A 51 51.46 13.01 32.78
CA LYS A 51 52.79 13.11 33.45
C LYS A 51 52.79 12.50 34.85
N GLN A 52 51.72 12.67 35.64
CA GLN A 52 51.54 12.09 36.97
C GLN A 52 51.27 10.59 36.88
N ASP A 53 50.50 10.12 35.91
CA ASP A 53 50.30 8.71 35.56
C ASP A 53 51.56 8.11 34.95
N ARG A 54 52.33 8.84 34.12
CA ARG A 54 53.66 8.38 33.69
C ARG A 54 54.64 8.25 34.85
N ASN A 55 54.60 9.15 35.84
CA ASN A 55 55.45 9.08 37.04
C ASN A 55 54.96 8.03 38.07
N LYS A 56 53.65 7.84 38.25
CA LYS A 56 53.06 6.76 39.05
C LYS A 56 53.29 5.39 38.41
N ASN A 57 53.11 5.27 37.08
CA ASN A 57 53.46 4.06 36.32
C ASN A 57 54.96 3.78 36.38
N LYS A 58 55.86 4.76 36.24
CA LYS A 58 57.31 4.53 36.41
C LYS A 58 57.69 3.97 37.79
N ASN A 59 56.99 4.38 38.85
CA ASN A 59 57.19 3.83 40.21
C ASN A 59 56.52 2.45 40.42
N HIS A 60 55.51 2.08 39.64
CA HIS A 60 54.87 0.75 39.66
C HIS A 60 55.51 -0.27 38.71
N LEU A 61 56.12 0.16 37.61
CA LEU A 61 56.79 -0.72 36.65
C LEU A 61 58.10 -1.28 37.18
N LYS A 62 58.86 -0.53 38.00
CA LYS A 62 60.14 -1.00 38.55
C LYS A 62 60.00 -2.29 39.38
N PRO A 63 59.03 -2.43 40.31
CA PRO A 63 58.77 -3.69 41.01
C PRO A 63 58.32 -4.82 40.09
N LEU A 64 57.39 -4.57 39.16
CA LEU A 64 56.86 -5.60 38.25
C LEU A 64 57.93 -6.11 37.28
N TYR A 65 58.79 -5.22 36.79
CA TYR A 65 59.94 -5.56 35.95
C TYR A 65 60.96 -6.40 36.72
N LYS A 66 61.23 -6.06 37.99
CA LYS A 66 62.09 -6.88 38.87
C LYS A 66 61.52 -8.27 39.08
N GLU A 67 60.20 -8.40 39.27
CA GLU A 67 59.54 -9.70 39.41
C GLU A 67 59.60 -10.54 38.14
N LEU A 68 59.37 -9.94 36.96
CA LEU A 68 59.53 -10.62 35.68
C LEU A 68 60.98 -11.04 35.42
N LEU A 69 61.95 -10.16 35.71
CA LEU A 69 63.37 -10.46 35.57
C LEU A 69 63.77 -11.62 36.50
N TYR A 70 63.24 -11.65 37.73
CA TYR A 70 63.42 -12.74 38.69
C TYR A 70 62.81 -14.07 38.19
N THR A 71 61.58 -14.02 37.66
CA THR A 71 60.86 -15.17 37.08
C THR A 71 61.66 -15.81 35.95
N ILE A 72 62.29 -14.99 35.10
CA ILE A 72 63.07 -15.44 33.96
C ILE A 72 64.45 -15.95 34.39
N THR A 73 65.15 -15.24 35.28
CA THR A 73 66.49 -15.62 35.76
C THR A 73 66.51 -16.90 36.61
N HIS A 74 65.36 -17.32 37.17
CA HIS A 74 65.25 -18.49 38.05
C HIS A 74 64.28 -19.56 37.50
N ARG A 75 64.28 -19.78 36.18
CA ARG A 75 63.45 -20.79 35.51
C ARG A 75 63.75 -22.21 36.03
N LEU A 76 62.72 -22.98 36.36
CA LEU A 76 62.79 -24.39 36.79
C LEU A 76 62.05 -25.26 35.79
N GLY A 77 62.64 -26.37 35.34
CA GLY A 77 62.00 -27.37 34.46
C GLY A 77 61.86 -26.98 32.98
N LYS A 78 61.64 -27.98 32.11
CA LYS A 78 61.35 -27.78 30.67
C LYS A 78 59.89 -27.32 30.50
N THR A 79 59.69 -26.23 29.75
CA THR A 79 58.35 -25.74 29.35
C THR A 79 57.69 -26.68 28.36
N SER A 80 56.35 -26.67 28.32
CA SER A 80 55.54 -27.44 27.35
C SER A 80 55.59 -26.89 25.91
N ILE A 81 56.39 -25.84 25.65
CA ILE A 81 56.55 -25.17 24.36
C ILE A 81 57.97 -25.42 23.83
N LYS A 82 58.07 -25.77 22.53
CA LYS A 82 59.28 -26.28 21.83
C LYS A 82 60.38 -25.24 21.51
N GLU A 83 60.26 -23.97 21.90
CA GLU A 83 61.22 -22.93 21.52
C GLU A 83 62.07 -22.45 22.71
N GLN A 84 63.39 -22.55 22.55
CA GLN A 84 64.41 -22.04 23.48
C GLN A 84 64.73 -20.58 23.12
N PHE A 85 64.81 -19.71 24.13
CA PHE A 85 65.32 -18.34 24.00
C PHE A 85 66.56 -18.20 24.89
N ASP A 86 67.60 -17.55 24.35
CA ASP A 86 68.97 -17.57 24.86
C ASP A 86 69.20 -16.61 26.06
N ASP A 87 69.98 -17.08 27.04
CA ASP A 87 70.13 -16.52 28.40
C ASP A 87 71.00 -15.23 28.46
N LEU A 88 71.62 -14.84 27.34
CA LEU A 88 72.61 -13.75 27.27
C LEU A 88 72.02 -12.32 27.31
N GLN A 89 70.70 -12.13 27.15
CA GLN A 89 70.07 -10.80 27.19
C GLN A 89 69.46 -10.41 28.56
N LEU A 90 69.42 -11.33 29.52
CA LEU A 90 68.67 -11.16 30.79
C LEU A 90 69.54 -10.88 32.01
N GLN A 91 70.87 -10.93 31.88
CA GLN A 91 71.78 -10.77 33.00
C GLN A 91 72.44 -9.38 33.03
N ARG A 92 71.92 -8.51 33.90
CA ARG A 92 72.70 -7.55 34.70
C ARG A 92 71.76 -6.81 35.66
N TYR A 93 71.42 -7.44 36.78
CA TYR A 93 71.30 -6.82 38.12
C TYR A 93 70.83 -7.87 39.17
N ILE A 94 71.79 -8.24 40.03
CA ILE A 94 71.69 -8.68 41.44
C ILE A 94 71.38 -10.16 41.79
N MET A 95 72.29 -10.63 42.65
CA MET A 95 72.36 -11.79 43.54
C MET A 95 71.16 -11.93 44.50
N GLU A 96 70.60 -13.14 44.60
CA GLU A 96 70.32 -13.89 45.84
C GLU A 96 69.61 -15.21 45.49
N HIS A 97 70.10 -16.34 46.02
CA HIS A 97 69.58 -17.68 45.71
C HIS A 97 68.31 -18.01 46.52
N PRO A 98 67.18 -18.44 45.91
CA PRO A 98 66.04 -18.97 46.65
C PRO A 98 66.25 -20.42 47.10
N ALA A 99 65.63 -20.79 48.23
CA ALA A 99 65.42 -22.19 48.62
C ALA A 99 64.21 -22.74 47.86
N TYR A 100 64.38 -23.89 47.20
CA TYR A 100 63.36 -24.53 46.37
C TYR A 100 62.43 -25.40 47.22
N CYS A 101 61.13 -25.42 46.88
CA CYS A 101 60.15 -26.32 47.49
C CYS A 101 59.52 -27.20 46.41
N LEU A 102 59.49 -28.51 46.64
CA LEU A 102 58.72 -29.47 45.85
C LEU A 102 57.42 -29.78 46.60
N MET A 103 56.30 -29.37 46.02
CA MET A 103 54.99 -29.79 46.48
C MET A 103 54.63 -31.12 45.82
N VAL A 104 54.38 -32.15 46.63
CA VAL A 104 54.03 -33.50 46.20
C VAL A 104 52.64 -33.84 46.72
N THR A 105 51.67 -33.99 45.81
CA THR A 105 50.35 -34.52 46.13
C THR A 105 50.28 -35.99 45.75
N VAL A 106 50.13 -36.85 46.75
CA VAL A 106 49.84 -38.28 46.55
C VAL A 106 48.34 -38.41 46.35
N LYS A 107 47.90 -38.65 45.12
CA LYS A 107 46.48 -38.72 44.79
C LYS A 107 45.91 -40.09 45.10
N GLN A 108 46.39 -41.12 44.42
CA GLN A 108 45.85 -42.48 44.53
C GLN A 108 46.85 -43.52 44.02
N ALA A 109 46.70 -44.77 44.42
CA ALA A 109 47.37 -45.90 43.77
C ALA A 109 46.34 -46.86 43.19
N LYS A 110 46.76 -47.66 42.21
CA LYS A 110 45.94 -48.69 41.56
C LYS A 110 46.68 -50.00 41.45
N ASP A 111 45.94 -51.09 41.55
CA ASP A 111 46.42 -52.47 41.41
C ASP A 111 47.60 -52.79 42.35
N VAL A 112 47.56 -52.23 43.56
CA VAL A 112 48.57 -52.51 44.59
C VAL A 112 48.48 -53.98 44.98
N LEU A 113 49.60 -54.62 45.31
CA LEU A 113 49.62 -56.04 45.63
C LEU A 113 48.91 -56.33 46.98
N GLY A 114 47.95 -57.25 46.98
CA GLY A 114 47.32 -57.79 48.17
C GLY A 114 48.27 -58.68 48.97
N LYS A 115 48.48 -58.36 50.25
CA LYS A 115 49.41 -59.06 51.13
C LYS A 115 48.77 -59.65 52.37
N ASP A 116 47.60 -59.13 52.76
CA ASP A 116 46.83 -59.67 53.87
C ASP A 116 46.16 -60.98 53.49
N ILE A 117 45.73 -61.73 54.50
CA ILE A 117 45.02 -63.01 54.36
C ILE A 117 43.74 -62.86 53.51
N SER A 118 43.16 -61.66 53.48
CA SER A 118 41.98 -61.28 52.68
C SER A 118 42.26 -61.12 51.18
N GLY A 119 43.52 -61.15 50.75
CA GLY A 119 43.92 -60.78 49.39
C GLY A 119 43.90 -59.26 49.13
N LEU A 120 43.66 -58.45 50.16
CA LEU A 120 43.75 -56.99 50.13
C LEU A 120 44.99 -56.51 50.90
N SER A 121 45.19 -55.19 51.02
CA SER A 121 46.27 -54.56 51.78
C SER A 121 45.78 -53.27 52.44
N ASP A 122 46.50 -52.80 53.45
CA ASP A 122 46.30 -51.50 54.12
C ASP A 122 47.38 -50.46 53.71
N PRO A 123 47.43 -50.00 52.45
CA PRO A 123 48.55 -49.20 51.95
C PRO A 123 48.63 -47.78 52.56
N TYR A 124 49.88 -47.34 52.79
CA TYR A 124 50.27 -45.95 53.03
C TYR A 124 51.58 -45.63 52.32
N CYS A 125 51.85 -44.35 52.04
CA CYS A 125 53.05 -43.88 51.35
C CYS A 125 54.00 -43.16 52.30
N LEU A 126 55.30 -43.41 52.16
CA LEU A 126 56.38 -42.67 52.83
C LEU A 126 57.18 -41.88 51.79
N LEU A 127 57.34 -40.57 52.00
CA LEU A 127 58.06 -39.66 51.12
C LEU A 127 59.33 -39.15 51.81
N THR A 128 60.46 -39.16 51.11
CA THR A 128 61.77 -38.67 51.60
C THR A 128 62.61 -38.11 50.46
N ILE A 129 63.34 -37.01 50.72
CA ILE A 129 64.35 -36.47 49.80
C ILE A 129 65.74 -36.95 50.23
N ILE A 130 66.52 -37.52 49.30
CA ILE A 130 67.87 -38.04 49.56
C ILE A 130 68.90 -37.07 48.94
N HIS A 131 69.78 -36.50 49.77
CA HIS A 131 70.91 -35.68 49.31
C HIS A 131 72.16 -36.54 49.08
N LYS A 132 72.79 -36.45 47.91
CA LYS A 132 74.07 -37.10 47.61
C LYS A 132 75.20 -36.24 48.21
N LYS A 133 75.93 -36.74 49.22
CA LYS A 133 77.18 -36.11 49.68
C LYS A 133 78.28 -36.47 48.68
N GLU A 134 78.97 -35.47 48.12
CA GLU A 134 80.23 -35.69 47.40
C GLU A 134 81.39 -35.73 48.42
N GLU A 135 82.22 -36.76 48.33
CA GLU A 135 83.50 -36.83 49.04
C GLU A 135 84.61 -36.19 48.20
N SER A 136 85.24 -35.14 48.71
CA SER A 136 86.55 -34.67 48.22
C SER A 136 87.58 -34.64 49.36
N LYS A 137 88.59 -35.48 49.16
CA LYS A 137 89.86 -35.83 49.82
C LYS A 137 90.54 -34.81 50.78
N LYS A 138 91.22 -35.40 51.77
CA LYS A 138 92.08 -34.82 52.83
C LYS A 138 93.47 -34.36 52.35
N SER A 139 93.99 -33.29 52.96
CA SER A 139 95.38 -33.11 53.48
C SER A 139 95.42 -31.82 54.33
N SER A 140 96.10 -31.63 55.47
CA SER A 140 96.77 -32.46 56.49
C SER A 140 97.20 -31.52 57.63
N GLN A 141 97.05 -31.95 58.89
CA GLN A 141 97.62 -31.38 60.16
C GLN A 141 97.06 -29.99 60.62
N ALA A 142 96.82 -29.70 61.91
CA ALA A 142 97.35 -30.25 63.15
C ALA A 142 96.37 -30.20 64.36
N LYS A 143 96.63 -31.11 65.30
CA LYS A 143 96.11 -31.37 66.67
C LYS A 143 95.37 -30.25 67.42
N SER A 144 94.22 -30.57 68.04
CA SER A 144 94.13 -30.80 69.51
C SER A 144 92.80 -31.47 69.95
N SER A 145 92.97 -32.44 70.86
CA SER A 145 92.16 -32.75 72.06
C SER A 145 90.66 -33.07 72.02
N LYS A 146 90.41 -34.37 72.26
CA LYS A 146 89.27 -35.04 72.95
C LYS A 146 88.49 -34.19 73.98
N VAL A 147 87.15 -34.35 74.04
CA VAL A 147 86.38 -34.95 75.16
C VAL A 147 84.90 -35.19 74.77
N VAL A 148 84.53 -36.47 74.87
CA VAL A 148 83.26 -37.19 75.16
C VAL A 148 81.89 -36.60 74.77
N LEU A 149 81.22 -37.37 73.91
CA LEU A 149 79.83 -37.31 73.46
C LEU A 149 78.84 -38.01 74.41
N LYS A 150 77.71 -37.35 74.65
CA LYS A 150 76.37 -37.94 74.78
C LYS A 150 75.41 -36.91 74.17
N ASP A 151 74.87 -37.17 72.97
CA ASP A 151 73.43 -37.10 72.71
C ASP A 151 73.00 -37.44 71.28
N LYS A 152 71.75 -37.89 71.20
CA LYS A 152 70.96 -38.32 70.04
C LYS A 152 70.78 -37.20 68.99
N MET A 153 70.79 -37.57 67.70
CA MET A 153 70.43 -36.71 66.55
C MET A 153 68.97 -36.94 66.10
N PRO A 154 68.20 -35.91 65.67
CA PRO A 154 66.76 -36.02 65.40
C PRO A 154 66.40 -36.33 63.94
N SER A 155 65.28 -37.05 63.80
CA SER A 155 64.44 -37.29 62.62
C SER A 155 63.81 -36.01 62.05
N LYS A 156 64.31 -35.50 60.93
CA LYS A 156 63.70 -34.37 60.20
C LYS A 156 63.73 -34.70 58.69
N ASN A 157 62.55 -34.78 58.06
CA ASN A 157 62.27 -34.94 56.60
C ASN A 157 61.75 -36.31 56.11
N MET A 158 60.89 -36.99 56.88
CA MET A 158 60.09 -38.13 56.38
C MET A 158 58.61 -37.79 56.52
N TYR A 159 57.85 -37.85 55.42
CA TYR A 159 56.41 -37.55 55.39
C TYR A 159 55.63 -38.83 55.12
N GLN A 160 54.48 -39.01 55.78
CA GLN A 160 53.67 -40.21 55.68
C GLN A 160 52.21 -39.84 55.34
N THR A 161 51.57 -40.61 54.45
CA THR A 161 50.13 -40.48 54.20
C THR A 161 49.29 -41.26 55.21
N ASP A 162 47.99 -40.98 55.28
CA ASP A 162 47.05 -41.82 56.02
C ASP A 162 47.07 -43.28 55.53
N VAL A 163 46.83 -44.22 56.44
CA VAL A 163 46.64 -45.64 56.11
C VAL A 163 45.21 -45.82 55.57
N LYS A 164 45.07 -46.46 54.41
CA LYS A 164 43.77 -46.80 53.83
C LYS A 164 43.57 -48.30 53.96
N THR A 165 42.56 -48.72 54.72
CA THR A 165 42.36 -50.13 55.03
C THR A 165 41.65 -50.90 53.92
N GLN A 166 42.01 -52.17 53.76
CA GLN A 166 41.43 -53.18 52.87
C GLN A 166 41.19 -52.69 51.44
N THR A 167 42.20 -52.11 50.79
CA THR A 167 42.06 -51.63 49.41
C THR A 167 43.34 -51.81 48.59
N LEU A 168 43.18 -52.28 47.35
CA LEU A 168 44.26 -52.31 46.35
C LEU A 168 44.30 -51.02 45.51
N ASN A 169 43.31 -50.14 45.69
CA ASN A 169 43.16 -48.88 44.95
C ASN A 169 42.96 -47.70 45.93
N PRO A 170 43.93 -47.41 46.82
CA PRO A 170 43.79 -46.35 47.81
C PRO A 170 43.75 -44.96 47.16
N ILE A 171 42.92 -44.07 47.71
CA ILE A 171 42.85 -42.64 47.35
C ILE A 171 43.21 -41.83 48.59
N TRP A 172 44.28 -41.04 48.52
CA TRP A 172 44.76 -40.18 49.60
C TRP A 172 44.44 -38.70 49.38
N ASN A 173 44.73 -38.17 48.18
CA ASN A 173 44.68 -36.72 47.87
C ASN A 173 45.38 -35.84 48.92
N GLN A 174 46.52 -36.29 49.45
CA GLN A 174 47.28 -35.58 50.46
C GLN A 174 48.49 -34.87 49.85
N THR A 175 48.68 -33.60 50.22
CA THR A 175 49.75 -32.73 49.69
C THR A 175 50.81 -32.48 50.75
N PHE A 176 52.07 -32.71 50.39
CA PHE A 176 53.24 -32.46 51.23
C PHE A 176 54.15 -31.45 50.55
N VAL A 177 54.68 -30.48 51.31
CA VAL A 177 55.68 -29.53 50.82
C VAL A 177 57.04 -29.94 51.35
N MET A 178 57.94 -30.33 50.44
CA MET A 178 59.29 -30.83 50.76
C MET A 178 60.35 -29.81 50.33
N PHE A 179 61.32 -29.53 51.20
CA PHE A 179 62.34 -28.50 50.97
C PHE A 179 63.59 -29.07 50.29
N ILE A 180 64.04 -28.45 49.19
CA ILE A 180 65.27 -28.81 48.47
C ILE A 180 66.32 -27.72 48.71
N PHE A 181 67.32 -28.03 49.53
CA PHE A 181 68.53 -27.22 49.66
C PHE A 181 69.55 -27.64 48.60
N VAL A 182 69.84 -26.78 47.63
CA VAL A 182 70.93 -26.98 46.68
C VAL A 182 72.09 -26.09 47.08
N SER A 183 73.11 -26.66 47.71
CA SER A 183 74.45 -26.07 47.77
C SER A 183 75.30 -26.80 46.74
N MET A 184 75.61 -26.20 45.60
CA MET A 184 76.70 -26.69 44.77
C MET A 184 77.29 -25.61 43.89
N SER A 185 78.62 -25.61 43.90
CA SER A 185 79.53 -24.65 43.33
C SER A 185 80.32 -25.30 42.20
N PHE A 186 80.42 -24.55 41.09
CA PHE A 186 81.47 -24.54 40.07
C PHE A 186 81.54 -25.59 38.94
N SER A 187 81.62 -24.99 37.74
CA SER A 187 82.59 -25.20 36.66
C SER A 187 82.38 -26.31 35.63
N ASP A 188 82.60 -25.85 34.41
CA ASP A 188 82.51 -26.43 33.08
C ASP A 188 83.48 -27.61 32.87
N LYS A 189 82.98 -28.69 32.25
CA LYS A 189 83.66 -29.52 31.22
C LYS A 189 82.89 -30.81 30.92
N ASP A 190 82.68 -31.03 29.62
CA ASP A 190 82.20 -32.26 29.00
C ASP A 190 83.10 -33.47 29.25
N GLU A 191 82.51 -34.65 29.45
CA GLU A 191 83.01 -35.94 28.96
C GLU A 191 81.91 -37.03 29.08
N GLU A 192 81.57 -37.65 27.95
CA GLU A 192 80.68 -38.81 27.85
C GLU A 192 81.36 -40.05 28.42
N ILE A 193 80.78 -40.68 29.47
CA ILE A 193 81.17 -42.02 29.92
C ILE A 193 79.94 -42.87 30.32
N THR A 194 79.78 -43.94 29.54
CA THR A 194 79.05 -45.23 29.63
C THR A 194 78.18 -45.53 30.87
N LEU A 195 76.87 -45.73 30.64
CA LEU A 195 75.80 -45.99 31.62
C LEU A 195 75.89 -47.29 32.45
N GLY A 196 76.78 -48.23 32.09
CA GLY A 196 76.85 -49.56 32.73
C GLY A 196 77.44 -49.56 34.15
N GLN A 197 78.43 -48.70 34.43
CA GLN A 197 79.14 -48.71 35.72
C GLN A 197 78.49 -47.82 36.79
N LYS A 198 77.58 -46.91 36.41
CA LYS A 198 76.80 -46.08 37.36
C LYS A 198 75.65 -46.83 38.04
N LEU A 199 75.19 -47.94 37.48
CA LEU A 199 74.07 -48.73 38.02
C LEU A 199 74.49 -49.61 39.21
N GLU A 200 75.71 -50.13 39.22
CA GLU A 200 76.25 -50.90 40.36
C GLU A 200 76.64 -50.02 41.56
N GLU A 201 77.11 -48.79 41.31
CA GLU A 201 77.43 -47.80 42.35
C GLU A 201 76.18 -47.21 43.04
N ILE A 202 75.03 -47.21 42.37
CA ILE A 202 73.75 -46.86 42.99
C ILE A 202 73.28 -48.03 43.87
N ARG A 203 73.50 -49.29 43.45
CA ARG A 203 73.12 -50.49 44.20
C ARG A 203 73.91 -50.66 45.51
N SER A 204 75.17 -50.22 45.57
CA SER A 204 76.00 -50.28 46.78
C SER A 204 75.58 -49.24 47.84
N ASN A 205 75.15 -48.05 47.43
CA ASN A 205 74.65 -46.99 48.33
C ASN A 205 73.30 -47.33 48.99
N PHE A 206 72.55 -48.30 48.46
CA PHE A 206 71.35 -48.86 49.10
C PHE A 206 71.66 -49.65 50.39
N HIS A 207 72.91 -50.03 50.66
CA HIS A 207 73.28 -50.75 51.89
C HIS A 207 73.10 -49.90 53.17
N GLY A 208 73.18 -48.56 53.06
CA GLY A 208 72.86 -47.64 54.16
C GLY A 208 71.37 -47.65 54.53
N ILE A 209 70.49 -47.66 53.51
CA ILE A 209 69.04 -47.79 53.67
C ILE A 209 68.68 -49.20 54.19
N LYS A 210 69.41 -50.24 53.76
CA LYS A 210 69.23 -51.62 54.24
C LYS A 210 69.59 -51.78 55.73
N ARG A 211 70.51 -50.97 56.27
CA ARG A 211 70.81 -50.90 57.73
C ARG A 211 69.73 -50.14 58.49
N MET A 212 69.26 -48.98 58.01
CA MET A 212 68.16 -48.23 58.65
C MET A 212 66.84 -49.03 58.69
N ILE A 213 66.55 -49.82 57.65
CA ILE A 213 65.39 -50.73 57.62
C ILE A 213 65.63 -52.00 58.49
N LYS A 214 66.89 -52.35 58.77
CA LYS A 214 67.27 -53.49 59.63
C LYS A 214 67.41 -53.11 61.11
N ASP A 215 67.53 -51.83 61.45
CA ASP A 215 67.50 -51.35 62.84
C ASP A 215 66.07 -51.10 63.35
N ALA A 216 65.08 -51.03 62.45
CA ALA A 216 63.64 -51.09 62.74
C ALA A 216 63.11 -52.54 62.95
N LYS A 217 63.98 -53.54 63.14
CA LYS A 217 63.62 -54.98 63.24
C LYS A 217 63.39 -55.51 64.67
N LYS A 218 63.12 -54.64 65.65
CA LYS A 218 62.82 -55.07 67.01
C LYS A 218 61.60 -54.33 67.56
N GLU A 219 60.44 -54.65 67.01
CA GLU A 219 59.14 -54.58 67.70
C GLU A 219 58.11 -55.37 66.89
N LYS A 220 57.15 -56.01 67.57
CA LYS A 220 56.19 -56.95 66.97
C LYS A 220 55.19 -56.20 66.07
N GLY A 221 55.08 -56.63 64.81
CA GLY A 221 54.17 -56.08 63.79
C GLY A 221 54.95 -55.36 62.69
N GLN A 222 55.27 -56.04 61.59
CA GLN A 222 55.97 -55.46 60.44
C GLN A 222 55.01 -55.31 59.27
N ASP A 223 54.82 -54.09 58.77
CA ASP A 223 54.01 -53.79 57.58
C ASP A 223 54.70 -54.28 56.30
N ASP A 224 53.92 -54.82 55.36
CA ASP A 224 54.43 -55.39 54.12
C ASP A 224 54.87 -54.33 53.11
N PHE A 225 56.03 -54.55 52.46
CA PHE A 225 56.54 -53.65 51.43
C PHE A 225 55.80 -53.86 50.10
N LEU A 226 55.07 -52.84 49.65
CA LEU A 226 54.23 -52.89 48.45
C LEU A 226 54.98 -52.43 47.18
N GLY A 227 55.88 -51.45 47.27
CA GLY A 227 56.71 -50.96 46.16
C GLY A 227 57.33 -49.58 46.45
N ASN A 228 58.25 -49.11 45.62
CA ASN A 228 58.82 -47.76 45.70
C ASN A 228 58.85 -47.04 44.35
N ILE A 229 58.90 -45.71 44.39
CA ILE A 229 59.09 -44.85 43.21
C ILE A 229 60.29 -43.97 43.49
N VAL A 230 61.28 -43.94 42.59
CA VAL A 230 62.46 -43.10 42.71
C VAL A 230 62.50 -42.11 41.55
N LEU A 231 62.28 -40.82 41.85
CA LEU A 231 62.28 -39.75 40.85
C LEU A 231 63.57 -38.94 40.96
N LYS A 232 64.25 -38.73 39.83
CA LYS A 232 65.39 -37.83 39.75
C LYS A 232 64.87 -36.42 39.52
N LEU A 233 65.14 -35.50 40.45
CA LEU A 233 64.64 -34.12 40.42
C LEU A 233 64.98 -33.35 39.12
N LYS A 234 66.10 -33.68 38.47
CA LYS A 234 66.54 -33.09 37.19
C LYS A 234 65.70 -33.48 35.98
N ASP A 235 64.94 -34.56 36.07
CA ASP A 235 64.18 -35.14 34.95
C ASP A 235 62.69 -34.74 34.99
N LEU A 236 62.27 -33.92 35.97
CA LEU A 236 60.88 -33.50 36.20
C LEU A 236 60.54 -32.13 35.55
N HIS A 237 59.31 -31.97 35.05
CA HIS A 237 58.73 -30.70 34.58
C HIS A 237 58.24 -29.80 35.73
N CYS A 238 57.97 -28.51 35.45
CA CYS A 238 57.51 -27.51 36.44
C CYS A 238 56.27 -27.97 37.24
N THR A 239 55.38 -28.65 36.54
CA THR A 239 54.17 -29.30 37.04
C THR A 239 54.01 -30.64 36.32
N GLU A 240 53.96 -31.74 37.05
CA GLU A 240 53.64 -33.07 36.53
C GLU A 240 52.44 -33.64 37.28
N ASP A 241 51.53 -34.29 36.56
CA ASP A 241 50.42 -35.06 37.13
C ASP A 241 50.41 -36.40 36.40
N CYS A 242 51.06 -37.41 36.98
CA CYS A 242 51.46 -38.62 36.26
C CYS A 242 51.33 -39.88 37.10
N TRP A 243 51.10 -41.01 36.41
CA TRP A 243 51.11 -42.34 37.00
C TRP A 243 52.51 -42.94 36.94
N TYR A 244 53.08 -43.26 38.10
CA TYR A 244 54.38 -43.91 38.24
C TYR A 244 54.21 -45.38 38.62
N VAL A 245 54.95 -46.28 37.98
CA VAL A 245 54.90 -47.72 38.27
C VAL A 245 55.71 -48.00 39.54
N LEU A 246 55.16 -48.84 40.43
CA LEU A 246 55.82 -49.23 41.67
C LEU A 246 56.92 -50.26 41.37
N GLU A 247 58.17 -49.94 41.75
CA GLU A 247 59.31 -50.84 41.57
C GLU A 247 59.31 -51.96 42.62
N PRO A 248 59.56 -53.24 42.23
CA PRO A 248 59.60 -54.36 43.16
C PRO A 248 60.95 -54.45 43.89
N ARG A 249 60.93 -54.91 45.14
CA ARG A 249 62.14 -55.16 45.96
C ARG A 249 62.84 -56.50 45.65
N THR A 250 62.11 -57.42 45.01
CA THR A 250 62.53 -58.80 44.64
C THR A 250 61.86 -59.18 43.32
N GLU A 251 62.54 -59.94 42.46
CA GLU A 251 62.08 -60.28 41.10
C GLU A 251 60.85 -61.21 41.06
N THR A 252 60.39 -61.68 42.22
CA THR A 252 59.33 -62.70 42.35
C THR A 252 57.93 -62.21 41.96
N TYR A 253 57.69 -60.89 41.93
CA TYR A 253 56.40 -60.29 41.50
C TYR A 253 56.67 -58.95 40.78
N PRO A 254 56.74 -58.93 39.44
CA PRO A 254 57.17 -57.76 38.68
C PRO A 254 56.11 -56.64 38.61
N ASN A 255 54.82 -56.97 38.71
CA ASN A 255 53.75 -55.98 38.65
C ASN A 255 53.21 -55.67 40.07
N ARG A 256 53.47 -54.46 40.57
CA ARG A 256 53.12 -54.02 41.93
C ARG A 256 52.07 -52.89 41.97
N GLY A 257 51.49 -52.58 40.83
CA GLY A 257 50.56 -51.46 40.67
C GLY A 257 51.25 -50.15 40.31
N LYS A 258 50.50 -49.06 40.32
CA LYS A 258 50.97 -47.71 39.98
C LYS A 258 50.47 -46.70 41.01
N CYS A 259 51.24 -45.64 41.27
CA CYS A 259 50.85 -44.52 42.12
C CYS A 259 50.77 -43.23 41.30
N HIS A 260 49.68 -42.49 41.46
CA HIS A 260 49.42 -41.21 40.84
C HIS A 260 49.95 -40.09 41.73
N LEU A 261 50.98 -39.40 41.25
CA LEU A 261 51.61 -38.29 41.96
C LEU A 261 51.46 -37.01 41.14
N GLN A 262 51.08 -35.94 41.81
CA GLN A 262 51.14 -34.59 41.27
C GLN A 262 52.30 -33.84 41.91
N LEU A 263 53.24 -33.38 41.10
CA LEU A 263 54.47 -32.73 41.52
C LEU A 263 54.46 -31.29 41.01
N LYS A 264 54.72 -30.31 41.89
CA LYS A 264 54.79 -28.90 41.53
C LYS A 264 55.98 -28.23 42.20
N PHE A 265 56.83 -27.59 41.41
CA PHE A 265 57.90 -26.75 41.95
C PHE A 265 57.36 -25.38 42.31
N ILE A 266 57.47 -24.99 43.58
CA ILE A 266 57.01 -23.68 44.10
C ILE A 266 58.17 -22.96 44.80
N HIS A 267 58.14 -21.63 44.79
CA HIS A 267 59.05 -20.82 45.62
C HIS A 267 58.54 -20.75 47.06
N ARG A 268 59.47 -20.66 48.03
CA ARG A 268 59.13 -20.30 49.42
C ARG A 268 58.58 -18.87 49.46
N GLU A 269 57.58 -18.61 50.29
CA GLU A 269 57.16 -17.24 50.66
C GLU A 269 58.40 -16.43 51.08
N ARG A 270 58.62 -15.30 50.38
CA ARG A 270 59.77 -14.43 50.60
C ARG A 270 59.64 -13.74 51.97
N ALA A 271 60.69 -13.82 52.78
CA ALA A 271 60.82 -12.94 53.94
C ALA A 271 61.18 -11.51 53.50
N ASN A 272 60.16 -10.68 53.32
CA ASN A 272 60.08 -9.25 53.70
C ASN A 272 61.17 -8.21 53.30
N ALA A 273 62.04 -8.39 52.32
CA ALA A 273 63.01 -7.33 51.97
C ALA A 273 62.78 -6.60 50.63
N LEU A 274 62.13 -7.21 49.62
CA LEU A 274 62.04 -6.62 48.26
C LEU A 274 60.62 -6.57 47.65
N THR A 275 59.65 -7.26 48.25
CA THR A 275 58.22 -7.13 47.92
C THR A 275 57.65 -5.93 48.67
N THR A 276 57.22 -4.90 47.96
CA THR A 276 56.54 -3.70 48.50
C THR A 276 55.15 -4.01 49.08
N GLY A 277 55.02 -5.00 49.97
CA GLY A 277 53.76 -5.41 50.60
C GLY A 277 52.69 -5.93 49.62
N ARG A 278 53.06 -6.28 48.38
CA ARG A 278 52.14 -6.73 47.33
C ARG A 278 52.03 -8.25 47.30
N SER A 279 50.79 -8.75 47.22
CA SER A 279 50.52 -10.18 47.03
C SER A 279 50.89 -10.63 45.61
N ALA A 280 51.14 -11.93 45.43
CA ALA A 280 51.43 -12.51 44.11
C ALA A 280 50.32 -12.21 43.08
N TYR A 281 49.06 -12.20 43.52
CA TYR A 281 47.90 -11.80 42.71
C TYR A 281 48.00 -10.34 42.23
N MET A 282 48.34 -9.38 43.11
CA MET A 282 48.51 -7.98 42.71
C MET A 282 49.63 -7.79 41.67
N ASN A 283 50.73 -8.54 41.80
CA ASN A 283 51.82 -8.51 40.83
C ASN A 283 51.40 -9.14 39.50
N TYR A 284 50.68 -10.27 39.51
CA TYR A 284 50.13 -10.89 38.31
C TYR A 284 49.18 -9.96 37.56
N SER A 285 48.21 -9.36 38.27
CA SER A 285 47.27 -8.39 37.69
C SER A 285 47.99 -7.17 37.10
N GLY A 286 49.03 -6.66 37.78
CA GLY A 286 49.84 -5.55 37.31
C GLY A 286 50.66 -5.89 36.05
N ILE A 287 51.26 -7.08 36.00
CA ILE A 287 52.00 -7.56 34.82
C ILE A 287 51.04 -7.73 33.63
N LEU A 288 49.89 -8.36 33.86
CA LEU A 288 48.88 -8.59 32.85
C LEU A 288 48.41 -7.27 32.22
N GLN A 289 48.09 -6.26 33.04
CA GLN A 289 47.69 -4.95 32.55
C GLN A 289 48.76 -4.30 31.65
N GLN A 290 50.03 -4.42 32.00
CA GLN A 290 51.14 -3.87 31.19
C GLN A 290 51.33 -4.62 29.88
N PHE A 291 51.22 -5.96 29.89
CA PHE A 291 51.32 -6.76 28.67
C PHE A 291 50.18 -6.44 27.70
N VAL A 292 48.95 -6.33 28.20
CA VAL A 292 47.81 -5.97 27.35
C VAL A 292 47.96 -4.55 26.81
N HIS A 293 48.37 -3.58 27.63
CA HIS A 293 48.60 -2.21 27.18
C HIS A 293 49.73 -2.11 26.13
N SER A 294 50.81 -2.87 26.31
CA SER A 294 51.90 -2.94 25.32
C SER A 294 51.48 -3.65 24.04
N HIS A 295 50.58 -4.62 24.10
CA HIS A 295 50.09 -5.34 22.93
C HIS A 295 49.21 -4.42 22.08
N ILE A 296 48.26 -3.73 22.72
CA ILE A 296 47.34 -2.82 22.05
C ILE A 296 48.06 -1.60 21.47
N SER A 297 49.09 -1.07 22.14
CA SER A 297 49.88 0.05 21.59
C SER A 297 50.78 -0.34 20.40
N LYS A 298 51.05 -1.63 20.18
CA LYS A 298 51.88 -2.13 19.07
C LYS A 298 51.08 -2.67 17.89
N GLN A 299 49.85 -3.16 18.09
CA GLN A 299 48.97 -3.61 17.01
C GLN A 299 48.27 -2.42 16.33
N GLN A 300 48.52 -2.23 15.04
CA GLN A 300 47.81 -1.29 14.14
C GLN A 300 46.63 -1.97 13.40
N SER A 301 46.06 -3.05 13.94
CA SER A 301 44.94 -3.74 13.29
C SER A 301 43.64 -2.97 13.51
N SER A 302 42.82 -2.82 12.46
CA SER A 302 41.54 -2.09 12.46
C SER A 302 40.39 -2.79 13.21
N GLY A 303 40.65 -3.89 13.93
CA GLY A 303 39.63 -4.72 14.58
C GLY A 303 39.81 -4.83 16.10
N PRO A 304 38.74 -5.16 16.85
CA PRO A 304 38.77 -5.26 18.30
C PRO A 304 39.69 -6.38 18.78
N TRP A 305 40.38 -6.16 19.90
CA TRP A 305 41.31 -7.14 20.45
C TRP A 305 40.56 -8.38 20.98
N LYS A 306 40.96 -9.57 20.53
CA LYS A 306 40.32 -10.87 20.83
C LYS A 306 40.88 -11.58 22.07
N GLY A 307 41.64 -10.89 22.91
CA GLY A 307 42.13 -11.43 24.19
C GLY A 307 43.43 -12.25 24.09
N GLU A 308 44.05 -12.35 22.92
CA GLU A 308 45.32 -13.06 22.73
C GLU A 308 46.53 -12.15 23.00
N LEU A 309 47.44 -12.60 23.86
CA LEU A 309 48.74 -11.97 24.10
C LEU A 309 49.80 -12.58 23.17
N CYS A 310 50.93 -11.89 22.97
CA CYS A 310 52.05 -12.51 22.25
C CYS A 310 52.55 -13.77 22.99
N GLY A 311 53.02 -14.78 22.24
CA GLY A 311 53.42 -16.08 22.80
C GLY A 311 54.45 -15.96 23.93
N GLN A 312 55.35 -14.98 23.85
CA GLN A 312 56.33 -14.68 24.92
C GLN A 312 55.65 -14.12 26.18
N GLY A 313 54.68 -13.22 26.04
CA GLY A 313 53.95 -12.62 27.16
C GLY A 313 53.05 -13.62 27.88
N GLN A 314 52.40 -14.53 27.12
CA GLN A 314 51.60 -15.61 27.69
C GLN A 314 52.48 -16.61 28.47
N THR A 315 53.60 -17.03 27.91
CA THR A 315 54.55 -17.94 28.56
C THR A 315 55.08 -17.35 29.88
N LEU A 316 55.39 -16.06 29.92
CA LEU A 316 55.86 -15.38 31.13
C LEU A 316 54.79 -15.31 32.23
N LEU A 317 53.53 -15.08 31.86
CA LEU A 317 52.42 -15.09 32.82
C LEU A 317 52.15 -16.49 33.38
N GLU A 318 52.22 -17.52 32.54
CA GLU A 318 52.04 -18.93 32.95
C GLU A 318 53.17 -19.38 33.88
N LEU A 319 54.42 -19.02 33.57
CA LEU A 319 55.58 -19.26 34.43
C LEU A 319 55.44 -18.55 35.79
N PHE A 320 55.08 -17.26 35.78
CA PHE A 320 54.86 -16.50 37.02
C PHE A 320 53.75 -17.11 37.87
N ALA A 321 52.61 -17.48 37.26
CA ALA A 321 51.49 -18.07 37.96
C ALA A 321 51.82 -19.44 38.56
N THR A 322 52.59 -20.25 37.83
CA THR A 322 53.03 -21.57 38.30
C THR A 322 53.99 -21.46 39.48
N GLN A 323 54.98 -20.57 39.37
CA GLN A 323 56.01 -20.34 40.40
C GLN A 323 55.45 -19.77 41.71
N ASN A 324 54.35 -19.00 41.64
CA ASN A 324 53.71 -18.36 42.80
C ASN A 324 52.40 -19.05 43.23
N ASP A 325 52.13 -20.27 42.74
CA ASP A 325 50.94 -21.07 43.08
C ASP A 325 49.58 -20.35 42.89
N LEU A 326 49.45 -19.56 41.83
CA LEU A 326 48.18 -18.89 41.52
C LEU A 326 47.17 -19.85 40.88
N SER A 327 46.01 -20.02 41.53
CA SER A 327 44.93 -20.86 41.00
C SER A 327 44.42 -20.33 39.64
N PRO A 328 43.94 -21.21 38.73
CA PRO A 328 43.33 -20.78 37.47
C PRO A 328 42.18 -19.78 37.67
N PHE A 329 41.41 -19.94 38.74
CA PHE A 329 40.34 -19.01 39.12
C PHE A 329 40.86 -17.59 39.42
N LEU A 330 41.93 -17.45 40.21
CA LEU A 330 42.55 -16.15 40.49
C LEU A 330 43.17 -15.51 39.24
N GLN A 331 43.68 -16.31 38.31
CA GLN A 331 44.17 -15.82 37.02
C GLN A 331 43.03 -15.28 36.15
N ASP A 332 41.89 -15.98 36.09
CA ASP A 332 40.72 -15.53 35.33
C ASP A 332 40.02 -14.33 35.96
N LEU A 333 40.00 -14.24 37.29
CA LEU A 333 39.58 -13.07 38.05
C LEU A 333 40.43 -11.84 37.69
N ALA A 334 41.76 -11.99 37.70
CA ALA A 334 42.70 -10.93 37.32
C ALA A 334 42.50 -10.50 35.85
N LYS A 335 42.24 -11.45 34.94
CA LYS A 335 41.90 -11.16 33.55
C LYS A 335 40.60 -10.36 33.44
N TRP A 336 39.54 -10.73 34.15
CA TRP A 336 38.29 -9.95 34.17
C TRP A 336 38.52 -8.51 34.61
N VAL A 337 39.13 -8.31 35.77
CA VAL A 337 39.37 -6.97 36.34
C VAL A 337 40.26 -6.11 35.44
N ALA A 338 41.24 -6.72 34.77
CA ALA A 338 42.07 -6.02 33.81
C ALA A 338 41.29 -5.66 32.53
N TYR A 339 40.56 -6.61 31.95
CA TYR A 339 39.89 -6.45 30.67
C TYR A 339 38.66 -5.52 30.77
N SER A 340 37.92 -5.56 31.88
CA SER A 340 36.78 -4.68 32.15
C SER A 340 37.21 -3.20 32.21
N LYS A 341 38.32 -2.90 32.89
CA LYS A 341 38.92 -1.55 32.96
C LYS A 341 39.46 -1.10 31.61
N LEU A 342 40.02 -2.03 30.82
CA LEU A 342 40.52 -1.72 29.48
C LEU A 342 39.38 -1.40 28.51
N TYR A 343 38.24 -2.10 28.60
CA TYR A 343 37.06 -1.83 27.78
C TYR A 343 36.55 -0.39 27.94
N GLN A 344 36.75 0.24 29.11
CA GLN A 344 36.42 1.66 29.32
C GLN A 344 37.33 2.63 28.52
N SER A 345 38.48 2.15 28.06
CA SER A 345 39.51 2.95 27.40
C SER A 345 39.76 2.59 25.92
N LEU A 346 39.42 1.36 25.51
CA LEU A 346 39.77 0.76 24.21
C LEU A 346 38.69 -0.25 23.75
N GLU A 347 38.54 -0.45 22.44
CA GLU A 347 37.59 -1.41 21.86
C GLU A 347 38.09 -2.86 22.00
N VAL A 348 37.62 -3.56 23.03
CA VAL A 348 37.86 -5.00 23.24
C VAL A 348 36.65 -5.79 22.77
N ASP A 349 36.87 -6.97 22.19
CA ASP A 349 35.77 -7.84 21.78
C ASP A 349 34.99 -8.33 23.03
N PRO A 350 33.67 -8.05 23.14
CA PRO A 350 32.90 -8.43 24.33
C PRO A 350 32.81 -9.95 24.54
N THR A 351 33.09 -10.77 23.52
CA THR A 351 33.14 -12.24 23.65
C THR A 351 34.25 -12.71 24.60
N VAL A 352 35.36 -11.96 24.70
CA VAL A 352 36.45 -12.23 25.64
C VAL A 352 35.97 -12.03 27.07
N LEU A 353 35.13 -11.03 27.32
CA LEU A 353 34.56 -10.77 28.64
C LEU A 353 33.59 -11.89 29.06
N PHE A 354 32.85 -12.46 28.11
CA PHE A 354 31.90 -13.54 28.34
C PHE A 354 32.56 -14.84 28.83
N LYS A 355 33.68 -15.24 28.22
CA LYS A 355 34.44 -16.44 28.63
C LYS A 355 34.92 -16.31 30.09
N GLN A 356 35.31 -15.10 30.49
CA GLN A 356 35.89 -14.82 31.79
C GLN A 356 34.79 -14.81 32.86
N LEU A 357 33.63 -14.20 32.58
CA LEU A 357 32.45 -14.27 33.44
C LEU A 357 31.98 -15.72 33.65
N THR A 358 31.98 -16.53 32.60
CA THR A 358 31.57 -17.95 32.70
C THR A 358 32.54 -18.75 33.57
N SER A 359 33.86 -18.52 33.43
CA SER A 359 34.87 -19.16 34.29
C SER A 359 34.72 -18.74 35.76
N ILE A 360 34.49 -17.45 36.02
CA ILE A 360 34.29 -16.94 37.38
C ILE A 360 33.04 -17.55 38.02
N GLU A 361 31.94 -17.66 37.27
CA GLU A 361 30.69 -18.25 37.74
C GLU A 361 30.81 -19.75 38.05
N TYR A 362 31.55 -20.52 37.23
CA TYR A 362 31.76 -21.95 37.44
C TYR A 362 32.54 -22.26 38.74
N HIS A 363 33.56 -21.45 39.03
CA HIS A 363 34.46 -21.66 40.17
C HIS A 363 34.03 -20.90 41.45
N TRP A 364 32.95 -20.11 41.39
CA TRP A 364 32.54 -19.21 42.48
C TRP A 364 32.32 -19.90 43.83
N ASP A 365 31.70 -21.09 43.84
CA ASP A 365 31.43 -21.85 45.06
C ASP A 365 32.58 -22.83 45.43
N GLN A 366 33.63 -22.92 44.60
CA GLN A 366 34.74 -23.87 44.78
C GLN A 366 35.89 -23.28 45.62
N GLN A 367 36.01 -21.96 45.71
CA GLN A 367 37.10 -21.27 46.42
C GLN A 367 36.61 -20.01 47.14
N GLU A 368 36.87 -19.88 48.45
CA GLU A 368 36.56 -18.66 49.19
C GLU A 368 37.56 -17.53 48.86
N LEU A 369 37.05 -16.45 48.26
CA LEU A 369 37.86 -15.26 47.98
C LEU A 369 38.05 -14.37 49.23
N PRO A 370 39.28 -13.90 49.49
CA PRO A 370 39.58 -12.78 50.38
C PRO A 370 38.69 -11.55 50.13
N TYR A 371 38.36 -10.82 51.21
CA TYR A 371 37.51 -9.63 51.16
C TYR A 371 37.96 -8.59 50.11
N GLN A 372 39.26 -8.32 50.03
CA GLN A 372 39.82 -7.34 49.09
C GLN A 372 39.58 -7.73 47.62
N GLN A 373 39.63 -9.02 47.29
CA GLN A 373 39.38 -9.52 45.93
C GLN A 373 37.89 -9.57 45.61
N LYS A 374 37.04 -9.87 46.60
CA LYS A 374 35.57 -9.77 46.48
C LYS A 374 35.14 -8.33 46.18
N GLN A 375 35.72 -7.35 46.89
CA GLN A 375 35.45 -5.94 46.66
C GLN A 375 35.95 -5.49 45.28
N GLU A 376 37.18 -5.85 44.87
CA GLU A 376 37.71 -5.51 43.56
C GLU A 376 36.87 -6.08 42.39
N LEU A 377 36.36 -7.30 42.55
CA LEU A 377 35.43 -7.90 41.60
C LEU A 377 34.09 -7.15 41.56
N GLY A 378 33.51 -6.86 42.73
CA GLY A 378 32.25 -6.11 42.84
C GLY A 378 32.34 -4.73 42.19
N ASP A 379 33.37 -3.96 42.53
CA ASP A 379 33.66 -2.64 41.96
C ASP A 379 33.87 -2.73 40.44
N SER A 380 34.57 -3.76 39.96
CA SER A 380 34.79 -3.98 38.54
C SER A 380 33.51 -4.35 37.79
N LEU A 381 32.64 -5.19 38.36
CA LEU A 381 31.38 -5.59 37.74
C LEU A 381 30.42 -4.39 37.68
N HIS A 382 30.29 -3.66 38.79
CA HIS A 382 29.44 -2.48 38.86
C HIS A 382 29.95 -1.34 37.97
N GLY A 383 31.24 -1.05 37.99
CA GLY A 383 31.85 -0.02 37.14
C GLY A 383 31.74 -0.34 35.64
N PHE A 384 31.81 -1.61 35.25
CA PHE A 384 31.54 -2.01 33.87
C PHE A 384 30.06 -1.88 33.50
N LEU A 385 29.15 -2.24 34.41
CA LEU A 385 27.70 -2.12 34.22
C LEU A 385 27.28 -0.67 33.98
N GLN A 386 27.72 0.27 34.84
CA GLN A 386 27.47 1.70 34.68
C GLN A 386 28.03 2.26 33.37
N TYR A 387 29.25 1.88 33.01
CA TYR A 387 29.85 2.28 31.74
C TYR A 387 29.08 1.71 30.55
N GLY A 388 28.67 0.45 30.62
CA GLY A 388 27.83 -0.22 29.62
C GLY A 388 26.50 0.50 29.42
N LEU A 389 25.82 0.88 30.50
CA LEU A 389 24.58 1.67 30.44
C LEU A 389 24.81 3.06 29.82
N CYS A 390 25.94 3.72 30.09
CA CYS A 390 26.32 4.97 29.43
C CYS A 390 26.59 4.79 27.91
N LEU A 391 27.14 3.65 27.50
CA LEU A 391 27.25 3.33 26.07
C LEU A 391 25.88 3.04 25.45
N VAL A 392 24.99 2.36 26.20
CA VAL A 392 23.61 2.11 25.79
C VAL A 392 22.84 3.41 25.64
N SER A 393 23.03 4.43 26.48
CA SER A 393 22.37 5.73 26.28
C SER A 393 22.85 6.46 25.02
N LYS A 394 24.08 6.19 24.56
CA LYS A 394 24.71 6.81 23.38
C LYS A 394 24.77 5.88 22.17
N TYR A 395 23.97 4.82 22.14
CA TYR A 395 24.05 3.80 21.10
C TYR A 395 23.89 4.37 19.68
N ARG A 396 23.07 5.42 19.51
CA ARG A 396 22.82 6.11 18.24
C ARG A 396 24.06 6.81 17.67
N ASP A 397 24.92 7.34 18.54
CA ASP A 397 26.10 8.11 18.13
C ASP A 397 27.33 7.22 17.91
N ILE A 398 27.39 6.10 18.65
CA ILE A 398 28.56 5.23 18.69
C ILE A 398 28.48 4.11 17.66
N ILE A 399 27.27 3.61 17.37
CA ILE A 399 27.05 2.44 16.54
C ILE A 399 26.13 2.81 15.37
N PRO A 400 26.63 2.83 14.13
CA PRO A 400 25.77 3.10 12.99
C PRO A 400 24.75 1.95 12.80
N PRO A 401 23.54 2.24 12.29
CA PRO A 401 22.47 1.26 12.12
C PRO A 401 22.71 0.35 10.91
N THR A 402 23.87 -0.31 10.84
CA THR A 402 24.21 -1.26 9.77
C THR A 402 24.15 -2.71 10.29
N PRO A 403 23.77 -3.69 9.46
CA PRO A 403 23.77 -5.11 9.84
C PRO A 403 25.14 -5.64 10.31
N LYS A 404 26.23 -4.94 9.96
CA LYS A 404 27.60 -5.31 10.36
C LYS A 404 27.93 -4.86 11.79
N ASP A 405 27.37 -3.72 12.22
CA ASP A 405 27.73 -3.08 13.49
C ASP A 405 26.70 -3.34 14.61
N THR A 406 25.44 -3.68 14.27
CA THR A 406 24.41 -4.05 15.25
C THR A 406 24.75 -5.24 16.16
N PRO A 407 25.50 -6.28 15.73
CA PRO A 407 25.90 -7.37 16.63
C PRO A 407 26.80 -6.90 17.77
N ARG A 408 27.53 -5.78 17.61
CA ARG A 408 28.36 -5.21 18.68
C ARG A 408 27.51 -4.77 19.86
N LEU A 409 26.41 -4.06 19.60
CA LEU A 409 25.45 -3.66 20.64
C LEU A 409 24.77 -4.87 21.25
N GLN A 410 24.36 -5.84 20.43
CA GLN A 410 23.73 -7.07 20.89
C GLN A 410 24.63 -7.84 21.87
N THR A 411 25.93 -7.92 21.56
CA THR A 411 26.91 -8.61 22.40
C THR A 411 27.15 -7.85 23.70
N LEU A 412 27.27 -6.51 23.65
CA LEU A 412 27.35 -5.68 24.84
C LEU A 412 26.16 -5.90 25.78
N LEU A 413 24.93 -5.82 25.26
CA LEU A 413 23.70 -6.06 26.02
C LEU A 413 23.68 -7.47 26.64
N ARG A 414 24.09 -8.50 25.89
CA ARG A 414 24.21 -9.87 26.43
C ARG A 414 25.24 -9.98 27.55
N VAL A 415 26.35 -9.25 27.48
CA VAL A 415 27.34 -9.21 28.58
C VAL A 415 26.73 -8.56 29.81
N LEU A 416 25.97 -7.47 29.68
CA LEU A 416 25.28 -6.83 30.81
C LEU A 416 24.26 -7.79 31.45
N VAL A 417 23.45 -8.49 30.64
CA VAL A 417 22.53 -9.54 31.11
C VAL A 417 23.28 -10.64 31.86
N GLN A 418 24.41 -11.08 31.32
CA GLN A 418 25.20 -12.14 31.94
C GLN A 418 25.78 -11.70 33.29
N ILE A 419 26.28 -10.47 33.41
CA ILE A 419 26.77 -9.90 34.68
C ILE A 419 25.67 -9.96 35.74
N CYS A 420 24.47 -9.45 35.44
CA CYS A 420 23.35 -9.43 36.39
C CYS A 420 22.86 -10.85 36.78
N LYS A 421 23.05 -11.85 35.91
CA LYS A 421 22.71 -13.25 36.19
C LYS A 421 23.77 -13.99 37.02
N THR A 422 25.00 -13.49 37.12
CA THR A 422 26.05 -14.17 37.89
C THR A 422 25.75 -14.16 39.38
N ARG A 423 25.96 -15.30 40.06
CA ARG A 423 25.84 -15.41 41.52
C ARG A 423 26.84 -14.50 42.23
N ALA A 424 28.00 -14.27 41.60
CA ALA A 424 29.00 -13.33 42.08
C ALA A 424 28.42 -11.91 42.20
N PHE A 425 27.74 -11.41 41.17
CA PHE A 425 27.11 -10.08 41.20
C PHE A 425 25.98 -10.01 42.24
N GLN A 426 25.10 -11.01 42.29
CA GLN A 426 23.96 -11.04 43.23
C GLN A 426 24.39 -11.06 44.71
N LYS A 427 25.48 -11.76 45.04
CA LYS A 427 26.01 -11.79 46.42
C LYS A 427 26.79 -10.53 46.78
N LEU A 428 27.49 -9.91 45.82
CA LEU A 428 28.33 -8.72 46.04
C LEU A 428 27.54 -7.40 46.00
N ASN A 429 26.40 -7.37 45.30
CA ASN A 429 25.47 -6.23 45.26
C ASN A 429 24.08 -6.66 45.77
N PRO A 430 23.81 -6.55 47.08
CA PRO A 430 22.57 -7.03 47.70
C PRO A 430 21.32 -6.17 47.41
N ALA A 431 21.47 -5.02 46.73
CA ALA A 431 20.33 -4.24 46.27
C ALA A 431 19.65 -4.93 45.07
N HIS A 432 18.32 -4.94 45.01
CA HIS A 432 17.56 -5.48 43.89
C HIS A 432 17.81 -4.64 42.63
N PHE A 433 18.84 -5.00 41.87
CA PHE A 433 19.19 -4.36 40.61
C PHE A 433 18.37 -4.97 39.48
N ASP A 434 17.49 -4.18 38.86
CA ASP A 434 16.76 -4.59 37.66
C ASP A 434 17.39 -4.00 36.41
N LEU A 435 18.01 -4.87 35.59
CA LEU A 435 18.63 -4.46 34.35
C LEU A 435 17.62 -3.87 33.35
N HIS A 436 16.36 -4.32 33.38
CA HIS A 436 15.35 -3.81 32.45
C HIS A 436 15.06 -2.33 32.69
N GLU A 437 14.81 -1.95 33.95
CA GLU A 437 14.53 -0.55 34.33
C GLU A 437 15.73 0.36 34.03
N GLU A 438 16.95 -0.08 34.37
CA GLU A 438 18.17 0.71 34.13
C GLU A 438 18.46 0.91 32.63
N VAL A 439 18.17 -0.10 31.80
CA VAL A 439 18.28 0.04 30.33
C VAL A 439 17.19 0.96 29.79
N ILE A 440 15.96 0.91 30.33
CA ILE A 440 14.87 1.84 29.96
C ILE A 440 15.29 3.27 30.28
N ASP A 441 15.76 3.54 31.49
CA ASP A 441 16.21 4.86 31.93
C ASP A 441 17.38 5.37 31.07
N ALA A 442 18.38 4.51 30.79
CA ALA A 442 19.49 4.86 29.92
C ALA A 442 19.03 5.24 28.50
N VAL A 443 18.08 4.50 27.93
CA VAL A 443 17.51 4.79 26.61
C VAL A 443 16.69 6.08 26.63
N GLN A 444 15.89 6.33 27.68
CA GLN A 444 15.10 7.56 27.82
C GLN A 444 16.00 8.79 27.90
N VAL A 445 16.98 8.78 28.80
CA VAL A 445 17.97 9.88 28.94
C VAL A 445 18.72 10.08 27.63
N GLY A 446 19.17 9.01 26.99
CA GLY A 446 19.86 9.08 25.70
C GLY A 446 18.99 9.67 24.58
N THR A 447 17.70 9.34 24.56
CA THR A 447 16.74 9.87 23.59
C THR A 447 16.46 11.35 23.81
N GLN A 448 16.34 11.78 25.08
CA GLN A 448 16.16 13.19 25.44
C GLN A 448 17.40 14.04 25.10
N GLU A 449 18.61 13.55 25.39
CA GLU A 449 19.85 14.21 25.01
C GLU A 449 19.98 14.35 23.48
N TRP A 450 19.71 13.27 22.74
CA TRP A 450 19.74 13.27 21.28
C TRP A 450 18.75 14.29 20.70
N PHE A 451 17.50 14.29 21.17
CA PHE A 451 16.48 15.24 20.73
C PHE A 451 16.91 16.69 20.96
N ASN A 452 17.45 17.00 22.14
CA ASN A 452 17.92 18.33 22.48
C ASN A 452 19.11 18.79 21.61
N ILE A 453 20.03 17.87 21.27
CA ILE A 453 21.14 18.15 20.36
C ILE A 453 20.59 18.46 18.96
N LYS A 454 19.67 17.63 18.43
CA LYS A 454 19.08 17.85 17.10
C LYS A 454 18.26 19.14 17.03
N LYS A 455 17.46 19.43 18.05
CA LYS A 455 16.75 20.70 18.20
C LYS A 455 17.71 21.89 18.18
N GLY A 456 18.85 21.79 18.87
CA GLY A 456 19.88 22.83 18.87
C GLY A 456 20.56 23.03 17.51
N LEU A 457 20.73 21.97 16.72
CA LEU A 457 21.32 22.06 15.37
C LEU A 457 20.40 22.75 14.37
N HIS A 458 19.08 22.53 14.48
CA HIS A 458 18.08 23.13 13.61
C HIS A 458 17.61 24.51 14.07
N GLN A 459 18.11 25.02 15.20
CA GLN A 459 17.64 26.30 15.74
C GLN A 459 17.88 27.45 14.74
N PRO A 460 16.84 28.20 14.34
CA PRO A 460 16.96 29.20 13.28
C PRO A 460 17.85 30.37 13.73
N MET A 461 18.56 30.95 12.76
CA MET A 461 19.49 32.06 13.00
C MET A 461 18.74 33.38 13.23
N THR A 462 17.56 33.52 12.63
CA THR A 462 16.61 34.60 12.91
C THR A 462 15.43 34.08 13.72
N LYS A 463 14.68 34.98 14.36
CA LYS A 463 13.44 34.63 15.09
C LYS A 463 12.19 34.79 14.23
N GLU A 464 12.33 34.68 12.91
CA GLU A 464 11.17 34.71 12.03
C GLU A 464 10.32 33.44 12.20
N ILE A 465 9.00 33.60 12.18
CA ILE A 465 8.04 32.50 12.40
C ILE A 465 8.19 31.45 11.28
N SER A 466 8.38 31.87 10.03
CA SER A 466 8.58 30.98 8.88
C SER A 466 9.84 30.12 9.00
N GLU A 467 10.98 30.71 9.41
CA GLU A 467 12.22 29.96 9.64
C GLU A 467 12.08 28.99 10.83
N THR A 468 11.32 29.38 11.86
CA THR A 468 11.03 28.53 13.02
C THR A 468 10.19 27.31 12.63
N VAL A 469 9.20 27.48 11.74
CA VAL A 469 8.40 26.37 11.21
C VAL A 469 9.25 25.46 10.32
N ASN A 470 10.14 26.01 9.48
CA ASN A 470 11.04 25.20 8.65
C ASN A 470 12.05 24.40 9.49
N ALA A 471 12.58 25.01 10.55
CA ALA A 471 13.41 24.33 11.55
C ALA A 471 12.65 23.18 12.23
N LEU A 472 11.39 23.42 12.63
CA LEU A 472 10.52 22.38 13.19
C LEU A 472 10.27 21.24 12.19
N SER A 473 10.01 21.57 10.91
CA SER A 473 9.84 20.55 9.87
C SER A 473 11.07 19.67 9.74
N SER A 474 12.27 20.27 9.70
CA SER A 474 13.55 19.55 9.58
C SER A 474 13.80 18.66 10.80
N LEU A 475 13.48 19.14 12.01
CA LEU A 475 13.56 18.36 13.24
C LEU A 475 12.61 17.16 13.23
N ILE A 476 11.36 17.34 12.83
CA ILE A 476 10.37 16.26 12.78
C ILE A 476 10.78 15.20 11.74
N GLU A 477 11.38 15.59 10.62
CA GLU A 477 11.91 14.65 9.63
C GLU A 477 13.03 13.76 10.22
N GLU A 478 13.97 14.34 10.97
CA GLU A 478 15.00 13.55 11.66
C GLU A 478 14.41 12.62 12.73
N VAL A 479 13.42 13.10 13.48
CA VAL A 479 12.74 12.27 14.50
C VAL A 479 11.97 11.13 13.85
N ARG A 480 11.30 11.37 12.72
CA ARG A 480 10.60 10.35 11.95
C ARG A 480 11.56 9.24 11.49
N GLU A 481 12.74 9.62 11.02
CA GLU A 481 13.75 8.64 10.62
C GLU A 481 14.30 7.86 11.82
N ASP A 482 14.52 8.49 12.99
CA ASP A 482 14.93 7.78 14.22
C ASP A 482 13.85 6.78 14.69
N ILE A 483 12.56 7.16 14.64
CA ILE A 483 11.45 6.26 14.97
C ILE A 483 11.42 5.06 14.03
N ARG A 484 11.63 5.28 12.72
CA ARG A 484 11.72 4.22 11.71
C ARG A 484 12.89 3.27 11.98
N LEU A 485 14.08 3.80 12.23
CA LEU A 485 15.26 3.00 12.58
C LEU A 485 15.07 2.24 13.89
N SER A 486 14.44 2.87 14.88
CA SER A 486 14.12 2.25 16.17
C SER A 486 13.18 1.06 15.99
N LYS A 487 12.17 1.18 15.12
CA LYS A 487 11.22 0.12 14.76
C LYS A 487 11.89 -1.03 13.99
N ASP A 488 12.59 -0.71 12.90
CA ASP A 488 13.00 -1.69 11.89
C ASP A 488 14.32 -2.42 12.26
N VAL A 489 15.23 -1.71 12.92
CA VAL A 489 16.61 -2.15 13.19
C VAL A 489 16.81 -2.40 14.68
N TRP A 490 16.67 -1.36 15.51
CA TRP A 490 17.09 -1.43 16.91
C TRP A 490 16.18 -2.28 17.78
N ASN A 491 14.86 -2.29 17.53
CA ASN A 491 13.93 -3.09 18.33
C ASN A 491 14.30 -4.58 18.32
N LYS A 492 14.71 -5.13 17.17
CA LYS A 492 15.15 -6.52 17.05
C LYS A 492 16.37 -6.83 17.92
N VAL A 493 17.30 -5.88 18.04
CA VAL A 493 18.53 -6.03 18.83
C VAL A 493 18.21 -6.08 20.33
N PHE A 494 17.40 -5.13 20.82
CA PHE A 494 17.04 -5.04 22.23
C PHE A 494 16.09 -6.17 22.66
N VAL A 495 15.09 -6.53 21.84
CA VAL A 495 14.22 -7.68 22.10
C VAL A 495 15.05 -8.97 22.15
N SER A 496 16.01 -9.16 21.24
CA SER A 496 16.85 -10.36 21.22
C SER A 496 17.82 -10.47 22.39
N ALA A 497 18.37 -9.35 22.87
CA ALA A 497 19.41 -9.36 23.90
C ALA A 497 18.85 -9.25 25.33
N VAL A 498 17.93 -8.30 25.55
CA VAL A 498 17.38 -7.93 26.87
C VAL A 498 15.86 -8.10 26.94
N GLN A 499 15.16 -8.64 25.93
CA GLN A 499 13.69 -8.79 25.94
C GLN A 499 12.92 -7.47 26.19
N LEU A 500 13.50 -6.35 25.75
CA LEU A 500 12.91 -5.02 25.91
C LEU A 500 12.35 -4.52 24.56
N ASP A 501 11.10 -4.04 24.56
CA ASP A 501 10.51 -3.35 23.41
C ASP A 501 11.00 -1.89 23.36
N LEU A 502 12.14 -1.71 22.71
CA LEU A 502 12.79 -0.40 22.57
C LEU A 502 11.88 0.59 21.84
N PHE A 503 11.14 0.13 20.82
CA PHE A 503 10.31 1.00 20.01
C PHE A 503 9.27 1.73 20.86
N THR A 504 8.59 1.01 21.76
CA THR A 504 7.60 1.62 22.66
C THR A 504 8.22 2.68 23.58
N VAL A 505 9.40 2.42 24.15
CA VAL A 505 10.08 3.37 25.04
C VAL A 505 10.50 4.64 24.30
N VAL A 506 11.15 4.49 23.14
CA VAL A 506 11.64 5.61 22.33
C VAL A 506 10.48 6.43 21.78
N TYR A 507 9.44 5.78 21.27
CA TYR A 507 8.27 6.45 20.72
C TYR A 507 7.55 7.29 21.79
N GLN A 508 7.30 6.74 22.98
CA GLN A 508 6.61 7.47 24.06
C GLN A 508 7.38 8.71 24.53
N GLU A 509 8.71 8.62 24.59
CA GLU A 509 9.53 9.76 24.98
C GLU A 509 9.54 10.85 23.89
N LEU A 510 9.78 10.46 22.63
CA LEU A 510 9.76 11.38 21.48
C LEU A 510 8.38 12.02 21.26
N ASP A 511 7.29 11.28 21.49
CA ASP A 511 5.92 11.79 21.42
C ASP A 511 5.72 13.00 22.36
N SER A 512 6.14 12.87 23.62
CA SER A 512 6.02 13.95 24.61
C SER A 512 6.91 15.17 24.30
N LEU A 513 8.15 14.94 23.84
CA LEU A 513 9.09 15.98 23.48
C LEU A 513 8.64 16.74 22.23
N LEU A 514 8.18 16.02 21.20
CA LEU A 514 7.61 16.61 19.98
C LEU A 514 6.32 17.36 20.26
N ALA A 515 5.39 16.81 21.05
CA ALA A 515 4.14 17.48 21.39
C ALA A 515 4.40 18.83 22.07
N THR A 516 5.37 18.86 23.00
CA THR A 516 5.79 20.10 23.66
C THR A 516 6.34 21.11 22.66
N GLU A 517 7.22 20.68 21.76
CA GLU A 517 7.82 21.60 20.77
C GLU A 517 6.79 22.14 19.77
N VAL A 518 5.94 21.26 19.22
CA VAL A 518 4.87 21.66 18.30
C VAL A 518 3.93 22.66 18.98
N ARG A 519 3.51 22.41 20.23
CA ARG A 519 2.66 23.33 20.99
C ARG A 519 3.30 24.71 21.18
N VAL A 520 4.61 24.75 21.45
CA VAL A 520 5.36 26.00 21.60
C VAL A 520 5.46 26.76 20.27
N THR A 521 5.74 26.08 19.17
CA THR A 521 5.81 26.71 17.85
C THR A 521 4.43 27.20 17.38
N MET A 522 3.38 26.38 17.55
CA MET A 522 2.02 26.76 17.14
C MET A 522 1.48 27.94 17.95
N GLY A 523 1.77 28.02 19.26
CA GLY A 523 1.40 29.19 20.07
C GLY A 523 2.05 30.52 19.61
N GLN A 524 3.12 30.48 18.81
CA GLN A 524 3.69 31.68 18.16
C GLN A 524 3.00 32.01 16.83
N VAL A 525 2.52 30.97 16.13
CA VAL A 525 1.84 31.04 14.82
C VAL A 525 0.41 31.59 14.95
N ASP A 526 -0.31 31.26 16.04
CA ASP A 526 -1.71 31.64 16.26
C ASP A 526 -2.00 33.16 16.18
N THR A 527 -0.97 34.00 16.26
CA THR A 527 -1.11 35.45 16.18
C THR A 527 -1.15 36.01 14.74
N HIS A 528 -0.63 35.27 13.75
CA HIS A 528 -0.56 35.71 12.35
C HIS A 528 -0.48 34.50 11.39
N MET A 529 -1.58 34.17 10.71
CA MET A 529 -1.63 33.12 9.68
C MET A 529 -1.72 33.72 8.27
N ASP A 530 -0.81 33.32 7.39
CA ASP A 530 -0.81 33.68 5.96
C ASP A 530 -0.62 32.44 5.07
N GLN A 531 -0.77 32.62 3.76
CA GLN A 531 -0.66 31.52 2.79
C GLN A 531 0.75 30.91 2.74
N ALA A 532 1.80 31.70 2.97
CA ALA A 532 3.18 31.24 2.91
C ALA A 532 3.51 30.35 4.10
N LEU A 533 3.11 30.78 5.30
CA LEU A 533 3.25 30.04 6.55
C LEU A 533 2.41 28.77 6.54
N ALA A 534 1.15 28.83 6.08
CA ALA A 534 0.33 27.64 5.91
C ALA A 534 1.02 26.61 4.99
N ASN A 535 1.67 27.03 3.91
CA ASN A 535 2.41 26.12 3.03
C ASN A 535 3.58 25.44 3.76
N SER A 536 4.31 26.17 4.61
CA SER A 536 5.41 25.61 5.41
C SER A 536 4.90 24.67 6.51
N LEU A 537 3.67 24.84 6.99
CA LEU A 537 3.04 23.97 7.99
C LEU A 537 2.54 22.64 7.40
N PHE A 538 2.30 22.56 6.09
CA PHE A 538 1.76 21.34 5.48
C PHE A 538 2.73 20.13 5.56
N PRO A 539 4.04 20.28 5.27
CA PRO A 539 5.03 19.21 5.53
C PRO A 539 5.10 18.79 7.00
N VAL A 540 5.02 19.75 7.92
CA VAL A 540 4.98 19.49 9.38
C VAL A 540 3.81 18.59 9.71
N TYR A 541 2.61 18.92 9.23
CA TYR A 541 1.40 18.11 9.40
C TYR A 541 1.55 16.69 8.86
N LEU A 542 2.07 16.53 7.64
CA LEU A 542 2.25 15.22 7.01
C LEU A 542 3.25 14.34 7.76
N ASN A 543 4.37 14.91 8.21
CA ASN A 543 5.37 14.17 8.96
C ASN A 543 4.85 13.78 10.35
N LEU A 544 4.13 14.66 11.05
CA LEU A 544 3.46 14.32 12.31
C LEU A 544 2.40 13.23 12.13
N LYS A 545 1.59 13.30 11.06
CA LYS A 545 0.63 12.25 10.72
C LYS A 545 1.30 10.91 10.44
N ALA A 546 2.46 10.91 9.78
CA ALA A 546 3.23 9.68 9.55
C ALA A 546 3.73 9.08 10.88
N ILE A 547 4.28 9.90 11.78
CA ILE A 547 4.69 9.46 13.13
C ILE A 547 3.48 8.92 13.90
N HIS A 548 2.36 9.63 13.89
CA HIS A 548 1.14 9.20 14.58
C HIS A 548 0.61 7.84 14.06
N LYS A 549 0.76 7.53 12.77
CA LYS A 549 0.41 6.19 12.22
C LYS A 549 1.26 5.07 12.82
N ASP A 550 2.53 5.34 13.15
CA ASP A 550 3.41 4.34 13.76
C ASP A 550 3.00 3.96 15.20
N LYS A 551 2.11 4.71 15.84
CA LYS A 551 1.43 4.33 17.10
C LYS A 551 0.78 2.94 17.04
N ALA A 552 0.35 2.48 15.86
CA ALA A 552 -0.27 1.17 15.69
C ALA A 552 0.66 0.00 16.08
N PHE A 553 1.98 0.22 16.12
CA PHE A 553 2.99 -0.80 16.43
C PHE A 553 3.38 -0.87 17.92
N LEU A 554 2.79 -0.04 18.79
CA LEU A 554 3.07 -0.05 20.24
C LEU A 554 2.46 -1.29 20.90
N GLN A 555 3.28 -2.07 21.62
CA GLN A 555 2.84 -3.29 22.31
C GLN A 555 2.14 -3.02 23.64
N LYS A 556 2.51 -1.95 24.36
CA LYS A 556 1.91 -1.52 25.63
C LYS A 556 1.57 -0.03 25.59
N ARG A 557 0.29 0.30 25.74
CA ARG A 557 -0.22 1.69 25.85
C ARG A 557 -0.37 2.06 27.32
N THR A 558 0.74 2.23 28.03
CA THR A 558 0.75 2.55 29.46
C THR A 558 0.66 4.06 29.74
N LYS A 559 1.09 4.91 28.80
CA LYS A 559 1.06 6.38 28.91
C LYS A 559 0.09 6.96 27.89
N LEU A 560 -0.70 7.98 28.26
CA LEU A 560 -1.46 8.78 27.30
C LEU A 560 -0.47 9.45 26.35
N LEU A 561 -0.69 9.32 25.04
CA LEU A 561 0.14 9.96 24.03
C LEU A 561 -0.34 11.38 23.82
N GLU A 562 0.56 12.36 23.89
CA GLU A 562 0.26 13.78 23.81
C GLU A 562 0.04 14.27 22.38
N LEU A 563 0.55 13.55 21.37
CA LEU A 563 0.26 13.81 19.95
C LEU A 563 -1.06 13.18 19.49
N THR A 564 -2.02 12.95 20.38
CA THR A 564 -3.32 12.35 19.99
C THR A 564 -4.20 13.30 19.20
N ASP A 565 -4.23 14.57 19.59
CA ASP A 565 -5.08 15.62 18.99
C ASP A 565 -4.26 16.71 18.29
N PHE A 566 -3.10 16.35 17.72
CA PHE A 566 -2.20 17.31 17.07
C PHE A 566 -2.84 18.06 15.89
N GLN A 567 -3.90 17.48 15.31
CA GLN A 567 -4.63 18.05 14.18
C GLN A 567 -5.35 19.36 14.55
N GLU A 568 -5.75 19.53 15.82
CA GLU A 568 -6.35 20.77 16.30
C GLU A 568 -5.43 21.98 16.08
N CYS A 569 -4.13 21.79 16.24
CA CYS A 569 -3.13 22.84 16.06
C CYS A 569 -3.00 23.33 14.61
N PHE A 570 -3.59 22.63 13.63
CA PHE A 570 -3.54 22.98 12.21
C PHE A 570 -4.90 23.42 11.66
N ARG A 571 -5.93 23.54 12.52
CA ARG A 571 -7.29 23.92 12.11
C ARG A 571 -7.32 25.27 11.37
N ASP A 572 -6.52 26.24 11.80
CA ASP A 572 -6.44 27.57 11.16
C ASP A 572 -5.71 27.56 9.81
N ALA A 573 -4.86 26.54 9.54
CA ALA A 573 -4.17 26.39 8.26
C ALA A 573 -5.06 25.75 7.17
N LEU A 574 -6.09 25.01 7.59
CA LEU A 574 -6.96 24.21 6.74
C LEU A 574 -7.64 25.03 5.62
N PRO A 575 -8.24 26.22 5.88
CA PRO A 575 -8.83 27.04 4.82
C PRO A 575 -7.82 27.47 3.74
N PHE A 576 -6.58 27.76 4.14
CA PHE A 576 -5.51 28.16 3.20
C PHE A 576 -5.06 27.00 2.31
N TRP A 577 -5.03 25.76 2.83
CA TRP A 577 -4.72 24.58 2.03
C TRP A 577 -5.81 24.27 1.02
N LEU A 578 -7.08 24.35 1.43
CA LEU A 578 -8.24 24.16 0.56
C LEU A 578 -8.28 25.23 -0.54
N ASN A 579 -8.16 26.51 -0.17
CA ASN A 579 -8.17 27.62 -1.13
C ASN A 579 -7.01 27.53 -2.13
N LYS A 580 -5.80 27.16 -1.67
CA LYS A 580 -4.67 26.96 -2.57
C LYS A 580 -4.91 25.81 -3.56
N ALA A 581 -5.45 24.68 -3.10
CA ALA A 581 -5.76 23.56 -3.97
C ALA A 581 -6.83 23.93 -5.01
N TYR A 582 -7.90 24.61 -4.58
CA TYR A 582 -8.94 25.12 -5.46
C TYR A 582 -8.38 26.10 -6.52
N ASN A 583 -7.68 27.15 -6.10
CA ASN A 583 -7.15 28.17 -7.01
C ASN A 583 -6.12 27.60 -7.99
N THR A 584 -5.19 26.76 -7.51
CA THR A 584 -4.20 26.11 -8.38
C THR A 584 -4.87 25.20 -9.40
N THR A 585 -5.91 24.48 -9.00
CA THR A 585 -6.69 23.62 -9.91
C THR A 585 -7.45 24.46 -10.94
N LEU A 586 -8.12 25.51 -10.50
CA LEU A 586 -8.87 26.42 -11.36
C LEU A 586 -7.97 27.09 -12.41
N GLU A 587 -6.79 27.59 -12.02
CA GLU A 587 -5.81 28.16 -12.95
C GLU A 587 -5.33 27.14 -14.00
N ARG A 588 -5.08 25.89 -13.58
CA ARG A 588 -4.68 24.82 -14.50
C ARG A 588 -5.78 24.50 -15.50
N VAL A 589 -7.02 24.41 -15.05
CA VAL A 589 -8.20 24.20 -15.91
C VAL A 589 -8.37 25.35 -16.90
N GLN A 590 -8.24 26.60 -16.44
CA GLN A 590 -8.30 27.78 -17.31
C GLN A 590 -7.22 27.74 -18.40
N ARG A 591 -5.98 27.41 -18.04
CA ARG A 591 -4.88 27.27 -19.01
C ARG A 591 -5.11 26.11 -19.98
N ALA A 592 -5.61 24.97 -19.51
CA ALA A 592 -5.92 23.82 -20.35
C ALA A 592 -6.97 24.17 -21.43
N VAL A 593 -8.04 24.88 -21.06
CA VAL A 593 -9.07 25.32 -22.02
C VAL A 593 -8.54 26.39 -22.99
N GLN A 594 -7.69 27.31 -22.52
CA GLN A 594 -7.10 28.34 -23.38
C GLN A 594 -6.19 27.76 -24.48
N LEU A 595 -5.45 26.71 -24.16
CA LEU A 595 -4.57 26.02 -25.11
C LEU A 595 -5.33 25.05 -26.02
N ASP A 596 -6.58 24.74 -25.69
CA ASP A 596 -7.39 23.80 -26.46
C ASP A 596 -7.79 24.38 -27.82
N MET A 597 -7.66 23.54 -28.84
CA MET A 597 -8.07 23.81 -30.21
C MET A 597 -9.39 23.12 -30.56
N LEU A 598 -10.05 22.45 -29.59
CA LEU A 598 -11.30 21.72 -29.73
C LEU A 598 -11.25 20.66 -30.83
N GLN A 599 -10.15 19.90 -30.84
CA GLN A 599 -9.96 18.77 -31.75
C GLN A 599 -9.96 17.45 -30.98
N PRO A 600 -10.55 16.38 -31.54
CA PRO A 600 -10.54 15.07 -30.90
C PRO A 600 -9.12 14.51 -30.84
N LEU A 601 -8.80 13.82 -29.74
CA LEU A 601 -7.50 13.18 -29.54
C LEU A 601 -7.37 11.94 -30.43
N GLN A 602 -6.54 12.00 -31.47
CA GLN A 602 -6.25 10.87 -32.37
C GLN A 602 -5.21 9.89 -31.80
N THR A 603 -5.37 9.44 -30.55
CA THR A 603 -4.37 8.62 -29.87
C THR A 603 -4.91 7.21 -29.57
N GLY A 604 -4.57 6.22 -30.41
CA GLY A 604 -4.81 4.78 -30.15
C GLY A 604 -5.75 4.07 -31.14
N MET A 605 -6.05 2.79 -30.87
CA MET A 605 -6.94 1.95 -31.70
C MET A 605 -8.43 2.27 -31.51
N VAL A 606 -8.80 2.99 -30.44
CA VAL A 606 -10.18 3.46 -30.17
C VAL A 606 -10.17 4.98 -30.25
N PRO A 607 -11.00 5.61 -31.11
CA PRO A 607 -10.99 7.07 -31.26
C PRO A 607 -11.52 7.74 -30.00
N VAL A 608 -10.69 8.58 -29.38
CA VAL A 608 -11.09 9.43 -28.27
C VAL A 608 -11.76 10.69 -28.85
N LYS A 609 -13.07 10.79 -28.67
CA LYS A 609 -13.89 11.83 -29.31
C LYS A 609 -13.90 13.18 -28.57
N HIS A 610 -13.36 13.23 -27.34
CA HIS A 610 -13.19 14.45 -26.55
C HIS A 610 -11.79 15.07 -26.77
N SER A 611 -11.64 16.34 -26.41
CA SER A 611 -10.42 17.13 -26.57
C SER A 611 -9.39 16.86 -25.48
N SER A 612 -8.19 17.46 -25.65
CA SER A 612 -7.15 17.44 -24.62
C SER A 612 -7.57 18.11 -23.32
N SER A 613 -8.37 19.19 -23.37
CA SER A 613 -8.74 19.91 -22.15
C SER A 613 -9.66 19.10 -21.24
N ALA A 614 -10.49 18.20 -21.80
CA ALA A 614 -11.34 17.30 -21.02
C ALA A 614 -10.51 16.28 -20.24
N VAL A 615 -9.45 15.73 -20.84
CA VAL A 615 -8.50 14.82 -20.18
C VAL A 615 -7.68 15.57 -19.13
N ASP A 616 -7.17 16.75 -19.48
CA ASP A 616 -6.41 17.60 -18.57
C ASP A 616 -7.24 18.01 -17.35
N LEU A 617 -8.55 18.26 -17.53
CA LEU A 617 -9.47 18.54 -16.42
C LEU A 617 -9.50 17.40 -15.41
N ALA A 618 -9.63 16.15 -15.86
CA ALA A 618 -9.62 15.00 -14.95
C ALA A 618 -8.30 14.90 -14.17
N ALA A 619 -7.16 15.14 -14.83
CA ALA A 619 -5.86 15.20 -14.17
C ALA A 619 -5.74 16.41 -13.21
N CYS A 620 -6.33 17.55 -13.55
CA CYS A 620 -6.33 18.77 -12.74
C CYS A 620 -7.15 18.62 -11.46
N LEU A 621 -8.17 17.76 -11.42
CA LEU A 621 -8.96 17.48 -10.21
C LEU A 621 -8.24 16.54 -9.22
N GLN A 622 -7.26 15.76 -9.69
CA GLN A 622 -6.56 14.78 -8.87
C GLN A 622 -5.84 15.36 -7.64
N PRO A 623 -5.18 16.54 -7.69
CA PRO A 623 -4.61 17.19 -6.51
C PRO A 623 -5.63 17.45 -5.38
N ILE A 624 -6.89 17.74 -5.70
CA ILE A 624 -7.94 17.94 -4.69
C ILE A 624 -8.29 16.60 -4.02
N CYS A 625 -8.38 15.52 -4.81
CA CYS A 625 -8.59 14.17 -4.29
C CYS A 625 -7.40 13.71 -3.42
N GLN A 626 -6.18 13.98 -3.87
CA GLN A 626 -4.97 13.71 -3.09
C GLN A 626 -4.95 14.52 -1.79
N LEU A 627 -5.35 15.81 -1.80
CA LEU A 627 -5.41 16.61 -0.59
C LEU A 627 -6.31 15.97 0.46
N TRP A 628 -7.48 15.44 0.07
CA TRP A 628 -8.35 14.71 0.98
C TRP A 628 -7.66 13.51 1.64
N GLU A 629 -6.98 12.67 0.86
CA GLU A 629 -6.24 11.51 1.37
C GLU A 629 -5.10 11.92 2.33
N HIS A 630 -4.36 12.97 1.94
CA HIS A 630 -3.25 13.52 2.71
C HIS A 630 -3.72 14.14 4.02
N LEU A 631 -4.85 14.85 4.04
CA LEU A 631 -5.47 15.37 5.25
C LEU A 631 -5.97 14.21 6.12
N GLY A 632 -6.86 13.35 5.63
CA GLY A 632 -7.42 12.23 6.42
C GLY A 632 -7.82 12.67 7.83
N TRP A 633 -8.62 13.74 7.90
CA TRP A 633 -8.98 14.42 9.14
C TRP A 633 -9.67 13.44 10.12
N PRO A 634 -9.28 13.46 11.41
CA PRO A 634 -9.73 12.45 12.38
C PRO A 634 -11.15 12.72 12.88
N ASP A 635 -11.53 13.99 13.04
CA ASP A 635 -12.85 14.38 13.52
C ASP A 635 -13.91 14.06 12.44
N PRO A 636 -14.93 13.25 12.77
CA PRO A 636 -15.92 12.81 11.80
C PRO A 636 -16.84 13.94 11.30
N GLU A 637 -17.18 14.92 12.15
CA GLU A 637 -18.05 16.05 11.76
C GLU A 637 -17.31 17.01 10.83
N GLU A 638 -16.11 17.44 11.22
CA GLU A 638 -15.26 18.30 10.40
C GLU A 638 -14.81 17.57 9.13
N GLY A 639 -14.50 16.28 9.22
CA GLY A 639 -14.20 15.44 8.07
C GLY A 639 -15.34 15.40 7.06
N PHE A 640 -16.60 15.31 7.54
CA PHE A 640 -17.78 15.41 6.68
C PHE A 640 -17.90 16.80 6.04
N MET A 641 -17.75 17.87 6.83
CA MET A 641 -17.79 19.25 6.32
C MET A 641 -16.71 19.54 5.28
N LEU A 642 -15.50 18.99 5.47
CA LEU A 642 -14.40 19.06 4.52
C LEU A 642 -14.73 18.33 3.22
N MET A 643 -15.32 17.13 3.30
CA MET A 643 -15.77 16.39 2.11
C MET A 643 -16.82 17.17 1.33
N VAL A 644 -17.79 17.77 2.03
CA VAL A 644 -18.81 18.63 1.42
C VAL A 644 -18.15 19.81 0.72
N LYS A 645 -17.16 20.45 1.35
CA LYS A 645 -16.45 21.59 0.77
C LYS A 645 -15.63 21.20 -0.48
N LEU A 646 -14.89 20.10 -0.43
CA LEU A 646 -14.10 19.61 -1.56
C LEU A 646 -14.99 19.20 -2.73
N THR A 647 -16.13 18.56 -2.45
CA THR A 647 -17.13 18.20 -3.46
C THR A 647 -17.73 19.46 -4.10
N GLU A 648 -18.09 20.46 -3.29
CA GLU A 648 -18.56 21.76 -3.77
C GLU A 648 -17.52 22.43 -4.70
N ASP A 649 -16.25 22.42 -4.31
CA ASP A 649 -15.15 23.01 -5.06
C ASP A 649 -14.93 22.31 -6.42
N ILE A 650 -14.95 20.98 -6.46
CA ILE A 650 -14.89 20.20 -7.71
C ILE A 650 -16.10 20.51 -8.60
N CYS A 651 -17.29 20.56 -8.03
CA CYS A 651 -18.53 20.91 -8.73
C CYS A 651 -18.46 22.33 -9.32
N LYS A 652 -17.92 23.32 -8.59
CA LYS A 652 -17.70 24.69 -9.08
C LYS A 652 -16.69 24.73 -10.22
N ILE A 653 -15.59 23.97 -10.13
CA ILE A 653 -14.59 23.86 -11.20
C ILE A 653 -15.22 23.25 -12.46
N ALA A 654 -16.01 22.19 -12.32
CA ALA A 654 -16.72 21.55 -13.42
C ALA A 654 -17.71 22.50 -14.13
N VAL A 655 -18.50 23.26 -13.36
CA VAL A 655 -19.40 24.29 -13.91
C VAL A 655 -18.58 25.39 -14.60
N THR A 656 -17.47 25.83 -14.01
CA THR A 656 -16.61 26.87 -14.60
C THR A 656 -16.00 26.39 -15.92
N TYR A 657 -15.53 25.15 -15.99
CA TYR A 657 -15.05 24.53 -17.23
C TYR A 657 -16.11 24.57 -18.33
N CYS A 658 -17.37 24.23 -18.00
CA CYS A 658 -18.48 24.32 -18.96
C CYS A 658 -18.69 25.74 -19.50
N HIS A 659 -18.48 26.79 -18.70
CA HIS A 659 -18.55 28.17 -19.17
C HIS A 659 -17.36 28.54 -20.06
N LEU A 660 -16.15 28.12 -19.68
CA LEU A 660 -14.92 28.39 -20.42
C LEU A 660 -14.90 27.71 -21.80
N ILE A 661 -15.29 26.44 -21.88
CA ILE A 661 -15.32 25.69 -23.16
C ILE A 661 -16.31 26.33 -24.14
N LYS A 662 -17.46 26.83 -23.65
CA LYS A 662 -18.42 27.55 -24.48
C LYS A 662 -17.91 28.89 -24.99
N GLN A 663 -17.19 29.62 -24.15
CA GLN A 663 -16.53 30.85 -24.57
C GLN A 663 -15.48 30.53 -25.65
N ARG A 664 -14.72 29.46 -25.46
CA ARG A 664 -13.71 28.99 -26.42
C ARG A 664 -14.31 28.62 -27.77
N VAL A 665 -15.48 27.95 -27.79
CA VAL A 665 -16.22 27.69 -29.04
C VAL A 665 -16.54 28.99 -29.76
N LYS A 666 -17.07 30.01 -29.06
CA LYS A 666 -17.42 31.30 -29.68
C LYS A 666 -16.20 32.01 -30.28
N GLU A 667 -15.04 31.90 -29.65
CA GLU A 667 -13.79 32.47 -30.14
C GLU A 667 -13.30 31.76 -31.40
N LEU A 668 -13.36 30.43 -31.44
CA LEU A 668 -12.87 29.61 -32.56
C LEU A 668 -13.86 29.54 -33.73
N SER A 669 -15.17 29.56 -33.46
CA SER A 669 -16.24 29.48 -34.47
C SER A 669 -16.39 30.74 -35.31
N ALA A 670 -15.70 31.83 -34.98
CA ALA A 670 -15.69 33.05 -35.81
C ALA A 670 -15.07 32.80 -37.20
N ASN A 671 -14.24 31.75 -37.35
CA ASN A 671 -13.44 31.49 -38.56
C ASN A 671 -13.64 30.07 -39.15
N SER A 672 -14.57 29.25 -38.64
CA SER A 672 -14.74 27.84 -39.03
C SER A 672 -16.18 27.36 -38.88
N ASP A 673 -16.51 26.21 -39.47
CA ASP A 673 -17.83 25.58 -39.32
C ASP A 673 -18.10 25.23 -37.84
N PRO A 674 -19.13 25.82 -37.20
CA PRO A 674 -19.44 25.58 -35.79
C PRO A 674 -19.83 24.13 -35.48
N GLY A 675 -20.24 23.33 -36.48
CA GLY A 675 -20.74 21.97 -36.27
C GLY A 675 -19.71 21.02 -35.64
N THR A 676 -18.47 21.05 -36.13
CA THR A 676 -17.38 20.17 -35.64
C THR A 676 -16.98 20.51 -34.20
N ALA A 677 -16.81 21.81 -33.90
CA ALA A 677 -16.43 22.26 -32.57
C ALA A 677 -17.52 21.98 -31.53
N LEU A 678 -18.80 22.10 -31.89
CA LEU A 678 -19.92 21.77 -31.02
C LEU A 678 -19.98 20.28 -30.68
N CYS A 679 -19.64 19.39 -31.62
CA CYS A 679 -19.57 17.95 -31.35
C CYS A 679 -18.51 17.60 -30.31
N VAL A 680 -17.31 18.17 -30.44
CA VAL A 680 -16.23 17.97 -29.47
C VAL A 680 -16.63 18.46 -28.08
N VAL A 681 -17.25 19.64 -27.99
CA VAL A 681 -17.72 20.17 -26.69
C VAL A 681 -18.80 19.30 -26.05
N VAL A 682 -19.73 18.74 -26.84
CA VAL A 682 -20.71 17.77 -26.30
C VAL A 682 -19.99 16.57 -25.70
N ASN A 683 -18.96 16.04 -26.39
CA ASN A 683 -18.18 14.91 -25.88
C ASN A 683 -17.36 15.27 -24.63
N ASP A 684 -16.80 16.48 -24.57
CA ASP A 684 -16.04 16.97 -23.41
C ASP A 684 -16.94 17.05 -22.15
N LEU A 685 -18.16 17.56 -22.32
CA LEU A 685 -19.14 17.65 -21.24
C LEU A 685 -19.66 16.27 -20.81
N GLU A 686 -19.85 15.34 -21.75
CA GLU A 686 -20.24 13.96 -21.46
C GLU A 686 -19.13 13.21 -20.70
N TYR A 687 -17.87 13.42 -21.11
CA TYR A 687 -16.70 12.91 -20.40
C TYR A 687 -16.62 13.47 -18.97
N LEU A 688 -16.85 14.78 -18.79
CA LEU A 688 -16.93 15.41 -17.47
C LEU A 688 -18.04 14.79 -16.60
N CYS A 689 -19.22 14.51 -17.16
CA CYS A 689 -20.29 13.80 -16.45
C CYS A 689 -19.84 12.40 -15.97
N THR A 690 -19.07 11.69 -16.79
CA THR A 690 -18.46 10.40 -16.43
C THR A 690 -17.43 10.53 -15.31
N VAL A 691 -16.57 11.56 -15.36
CA VAL A 691 -15.58 11.84 -14.31
C VAL A 691 -16.27 12.13 -12.97
N LEU A 692 -17.31 12.98 -12.99
CA LEU A 692 -18.11 13.30 -11.81
C LEU A 692 -18.81 12.08 -11.22
N THR A 693 -19.29 11.16 -12.06
CA THR A 693 -19.94 9.92 -11.60
C THR A 693 -18.97 9.00 -10.83
N ARG A 694 -17.67 9.07 -11.13
CA ARG A 694 -16.62 8.28 -10.44
C ARG A 694 -16.10 8.95 -9.16
N LEU A 695 -16.45 10.22 -8.93
CA LEU A 695 -15.95 11.01 -7.80
C LEU A 695 -16.24 10.38 -6.42
N PRO A 696 -17.43 9.80 -6.14
CA PRO A 696 -17.70 9.15 -4.85
C PRO A 696 -16.76 7.99 -4.53
N GLN A 697 -16.30 7.26 -5.55
CA GLN A 697 -15.32 6.18 -5.40
C GLN A 697 -13.91 6.75 -5.15
N GLN A 698 -13.51 7.78 -5.89
CA GLN A 698 -12.20 8.42 -5.75
C GLN A 698 -12.01 9.08 -4.37
N LEU A 699 -13.04 9.72 -3.84
CA LEU A 699 -13.00 10.36 -2.52
C LEU A 699 -13.33 9.40 -1.36
N ASN A 700 -13.56 8.12 -1.66
CA ASN A 700 -13.93 7.07 -0.69
C ASN A 700 -15.09 7.49 0.23
N TRP A 701 -16.23 7.85 -0.37
CA TRP A 701 -17.44 8.19 0.41
C TRP A 701 -17.93 7.02 1.27
N GLY A 702 -17.69 5.78 0.85
CA GLY A 702 -18.00 4.58 1.64
C GLY A 702 -17.26 4.55 2.98
N GLY A 703 -15.93 4.73 2.95
CA GLY A 703 -15.13 4.79 4.17
C GLY A 703 -15.42 6.02 5.03
N LEU A 704 -15.87 7.14 4.44
CA LEU A 704 -16.35 8.28 5.24
C LEU A 704 -17.69 7.97 5.93
N ARG A 705 -18.63 7.33 5.22
CA ARG A 705 -19.94 6.93 5.78
C ARG A 705 -19.79 6.09 7.04
N GLU A 706 -18.94 5.06 6.98
CA GLU A 706 -18.66 4.19 8.14
C GLU A 706 -18.12 4.98 9.34
N ARG A 707 -17.27 5.98 9.10
CA ARG A 707 -16.70 6.83 10.17
C ARG A 707 -17.71 7.82 10.73
N THR A 708 -18.69 8.25 9.96
CA THR A 708 -19.67 9.28 10.36
C THR A 708 -21.01 8.72 10.85
N ASP A 709 -21.21 7.40 10.80
CA ASP A 709 -22.51 6.74 11.05
C ASP A 709 -23.15 7.11 12.40
N HIS A 710 -22.33 7.29 13.43
CA HIS A 710 -22.77 7.61 14.79
C HIS A 710 -23.02 9.12 15.03
N VAL A 711 -22.64 9.99 14.09
CA VAL A 711 -22.67 11.45 14.26
C VAL A 711 -23.56 12.15 13.23
N ILE A 712 -23.49 11.71 11.97
CA ILE A 712 -24.27 12.26 10.86
C ILE A 712 -25.38 11.28 10.52
N LYS A 713 -26.63 11.76 10.54
CA LYS A 713 -27.79 10.94 10.15
C LYS A 713 -27.63 10.46 8.71
N GLU A 714 -27.96 9.20 8.46
CA GLU A 714 -27.81 8.57 7.15
C GLU A 714 -28.52 9.35 6.02
N MET A 715 -29.70 9.92 6.31
CA MET A 715 -30.41 10.78 5.36
C MET A 715 -29.65 12.06 5.00
N GLN A 716 -28.94 12.67 5.96
CA GLN A 716 -28.14 13.87 5.70
C GLN A 716 -26.94 13.55 4.80
N PHE A 717 -26.30 12.41 5.01
CA PHE A 717 -25.20 11.94 4.15
C PHE A 717 -25.70 11.64 2.73
N ASN A 718 -26.77 10.85 2.61
CA ASN A 718 -27.36 10.45 1.32
C ASN A 718 -27.97 11.61 0.53
N ASN A 719 -28.35 12.70 1.21
CA ASN A 719 -28.89 13.87 0.54
C ASN A 719 -27.82 14.91 0.21
N THR A 720 -26.91 15.24 1.13
CA THR A 720 -26.05 16.43 0.98
C THR A 720 -24.98 16.25 -0.10
N LEU A 721 -24.20 15.17 -0.02
CA LEU A 721 -23.11 14.93 -0.98
C LEU A 721 -23.63 14.54 -2.38
N PRO A 722 -24.58 13.59 -2.52
CA PRO A 722 -25.14 13.25 -3.83
C PRO A 722 -25.94 14.40 -4.47
N SER A 723 -26.68 15.22 -3.70
CA SER A 723 -27.46 16.33 -4.28
C SER A 723 -26.58 17.39 -4.94
N GLN A 724 -25.40 17.68 -4.40
CA GLN A 724 -24.46 18.61 -5.03
C GLN A 724 -23.97 18.08 -6.38
N LEU A 725 -23.61 16.80 -6.43
CA LEU A 725 -23.17 16.14 -7.65
C LEU A 725 -24.28 16.08 -8.70
N GLN A 726 -25.49 15.66 -8.28
CA GLN A 726 -26.67 15.59 -9.14
C GLN A 726 -27.06 16.98 -9.67
N HIS A 727 -26.96 18.02 -8.84
CA HIS A 727 -27.20 19.39 -9.28
C HIS A 727 -26.24 19.78 -10.39
N THR A 728 -24.93 19.58 -10.21
CA THR A 728 -23.93 19.89 -11.25
C THR A 728 -24.12 19.03 -12.50
N GLN A 729 -24.38 17.74 -12.37
CA GLN A 729 -24.69 16.86 -13.51
C GLN A 729 -25.93 17.31 -14.26
N SER A 730 -26.98 17.78 -13.57
CA SER A 730 -28.19 18.32 -14.20
C SER A 730 -27.90 19.60 -15.00
N VAL A 731 -27.01 20.46 -14.49
CA VAL A 731 -26.54 21.65 -15.20
C VAL A 731 -25.79 21.23 -16.46
N LEU A 732 -24.81 20.32 -16.35
CA LEU A 732 -24.05 19.84 -17.52
C LEU A 732 -24.95 19.16 -18.56
N THR A 733 -25.87 18.29 -18.14
CA THR A 733 -26.84 17.62 -19.01
C THR A 733 -27.73 18.63 -19.74
N ARG A 734 -28.17 19.69 -19.04
CA ARG A 734 -28.93 20.78 -19.66
C ARG A 734 -28.08 21.50 -20.72
N GLU A 735 -26.80 21.75 -20.45
CA GLU A 735 -25.93 22.42 -21.40
C GLU A 735 -25.58 21.54 -22.62
N ILE A 736 -25.42 20.22 -22.42
CA ILE A 736 -25.30 19.23 -23.51
C ILE A 736 -26.55 19.30 -24.40
N ARG A 737 -27.74 19.27 -23.80
CA ARG A 737 -29.01 19.36 -24.54
C ARG A 737 -29.11 20.66 -25.34
N LEU A 738 -28.72 21.80 -24.76
CA LEU A 738 -28.72 23.10 -25.47
C LEU A 738 -27.73 23.14 -26.65
N ALA A 739 -26.56 22.51 -26.50
CA ALA A 739 -25.59 22.37 -27.60
C ALA A 739 -26.15 21.48 -28.72
N LEU A 740 -26.74 20.33 -28.38
CA LEU A 740 -27.41 19.43 -29.33
C LEU A 740 -28.62 20.08 -30.00
N GLU A 741 -29.41 20.88 -29.28
CA GLU A 741 -30.51 21.66 -29.87
C GLU A 741 -30.00 22.70 -30.88
N THR A 742 -28.82 23.27 -30.65
CA THR A 742 -28.20 24.22 -31.60
C THR A 742 -27.77 23.52 -32.89
N LEU A 743 -27.14 22.35 -32.78
CA LEU A 743 -26.84 21.47 -33.92
C LEU A 743 -28.12 21.03 -34.64
N GLY A 744 -29.13 20.59 -33.89
CA GLY A 744 -30.42 20.18 -34.43
C GLY A 744 -31.17 21.28 -35.17
N LYS A 745 -31.05 22.55 -34.73
CA LYS A 745 -31.62 23.71 -35.44
C LYS A 745 -30.94 23.99 -36.78
N GLN A 746 -29.62 23.82 -36.85
CA GLN A 746 -28.87 23.97 -38.12
C GLN A 746 -29.32 22.90 -39.12
N LEU A 747 -29.31 21.64 -38.71
CA LEU A 747 -29.78 20.51 -39.52
C LEU A 747 -31.24 20.68 -39.96
N ARG A 748 -32.12 21.15 -39.07
CA ARG A 748 -33.52 21.43 -39.39
C ARG A 748 -33.65 22.46 -40.51
N SER A 749 -32.90 23.56 -40.44
CA SER A 749 -32.92 24.63 -41.46
C SER A 749 -32.50 24.10 -42.83
N ASP A 750 -31.48 23.24 -42.86
CA ASP A 750 -30.97 22.67 -44.11
C ASP A 750 -31.92 21.60 -44.68
N ILE A 751 -32.49 20.74 -43.84
CA ILE A 751 -33.56 19.79 -44.23
C ILE A 751 -34.74 20.56 -44.84
N GLU A 752 -35.18 21.66 -44.22
CA GLU A 752 -36.27 22.49 -44.72
C GLU A 752 -35.97 23.06 -46.11
N LYS A 753 -34.76 23.60 -46.33
CA LYS A 753 -34.31 24.08 -47.66
C LYS A 753 -34.32 22.96 -48.70
N HIS A 754 -33.82 21.77 -48.35
CA HIS A 754 -33.79 20.62 -49.25
C HIS A 754 -35.20 20.11 -49.60
N VAL A 755 -36.10 20.02 -48.62
CA VAL A 755 -37.50 19.61 -48.83
C VAL A 755 -38.23 20.63 -49.71
N LEU A 756 -38.08 21.93 -49.45
CA LEU A 756 -38.69 22.98 -50.28
C LEU A 756 -38.14 22.97 -51.71
N SER A 757 -36.82 22.78 -51.90
CA SER A 757 -36.21 22.66 -53.22
C SER A 757 -36.79 21.47 -54.00
N MET A 758 -36.86 20.29 -53.37
CA MET A 758 -37.43 19.09 -53.97
C MET A 758 -38.91 19.29 -54.35
N ALA A 759 -39.70 19.88 -53.47
CA ALA A 759 -41.13 20.07 -53.65
C ALA A 759 -41.48 21.11 -54.74
N THR A 760 -40.62 22.10 -54.96
CA THR A 760 -40.86 23.23 -55.89
C THR A 760 -40.16 23.10 -57.25
N ARG A 761 -39.34 22.05 -57.47
CA ARG A 761 -38.68 21.79 -58.77
C ARG A 761 -39.70 21.57 -59.89
N ARG A 762 -39.94 22.63 -60.68
CA ARG A 762 -40.84 22.65 -61.86
C ARG A 762 -40.13 22.50 -63.22
N LYS A 763 -38.81 22.30 -63.28
CA LYS A 763 -38.05 22.32 -64.55
C LYS A 763 -37.61 20.92 -65.03
N PHE A 764 -38.35 20.40 -66.02
CA PHE A 764 -37.96 19.64 -67.23
C PHE A 764 -36.79 18.62 -67.25
N SER A 765 -36.27 18.11 -66.13
CA SER A 765 -35.20 17.08 -66.17
C SER A 765 -35.29 15.95 -65.15
N CYS A 766 -36.29 15.95 -64.26
CA CYS A 766 -36.46 14.86 -63.29
C CYS A 766 -37.43 13.83 -63.86
N THR A 767 -36.92 12.71 -64.36
CA THR A 767 -37.76 11.66 -64.98
C THR A 767 -38.37 10.72 -63.93
N SER A 768 -37.88 10.74 -62.67
CA SER A 768 -38.39 9.90 -61.58
C SER A 768 -38.52 10.65 -60.24
N THR A 769 -39.41 10.18 -59.35
CA THR A 769 -39.55 10.67 -57.96
C THR A 769 -38.28 10.44 -57.14
N GLU A 770 -37.50 9.42 -57.48
CA GLU A 770 -36.25 9.05 -56.80
C GLU A 770 -35.16 10.10 -57.02
N ASP A 771 -34.99 10.57 -58.26
CA ASP A 771 -33.98 11.58 -58.62
C ASP A 771 -34.19 12.91 -57.87
N ALA A 772 -35.44 13.24 -57.52
CA ALA A 772 -35.78 14.45 -56.77
C ALA A 772 -35.37 14.37 -55.29
N VAL A 773 -35.33 13.17 -54.71
CA VAL A 773 -35.06 12.92 -53.29
C VAL A 773 -33.57 12.70 -52.99
N ARG A 774 -32.80 12.21 -53.97
CA ARG A 774 -31.35 11.94 -53.83
C ARG A 774 -30.54 13.07 -53.15
N PRO A 775 -30.72 14.38 -53.46
CA PRO A 775 -29.94 15.43 -52.82
C PRO A 775 -30.16 15.55 -51.31
N LEU A 776 -31.40 15.31 -50.83
CA LEU A 776 -31.71 15.32 -49.40
C LEU A 776 -31.09 14.10 -48.70
N MET A 777 -31.22 12.92 -49.31
CA MET A 777 -30.67 11.69 -48.74
C MET A 777 -29.14 11.74 -48.67
N GLY A 778 -28.47 12.20 -49.72
CA GLY A 778 -27.00 12.34 -49.71
C GLY A 778 -26.51 13.35 -48.66
N TYR A 779 -27.25 14.43 -48.41
CA TYR A 779 -26.94 15.36 -47.32
C TYR A 779 -27.12 14.68 -45.95
N LEU A 780 -28.26 14.04 -45.70
CA LEU A 780 -28.55 13.36 -44.44
C LEU A 780 -27.57 12.23 -44.15
N GLU A 781 -27.22 11.41 -45.15
CA GLU A 781 -26.23 10.35 -45.02
C GLU A 781 -24.86 10.90 -44.60
N ASN A 782 -24.39 11.98 -45.24
CA ASN A 782 -23.12 12.60 -44.90
C ASN A 782 -23.13 13.20 -43.49
N GLU A 783 -24.17 13.95 -43.12
CA GLU A 783 -24.28 14.60 -41.81
C GLU A 783 -24.48 13.60 -40.66
N LEU A 784 -25.36 12.61 -40.84
CA LEU A 784 -25.59 11.55 -39.83
C LEU A 784 -24.35 10.69 -39.66
N LYS A 785 -23.64 10.37 -40.75
CA LYS A 785 -22.37 9.65 -40.68
C LYS A 785 -21.32 10.47 -39.93
N PHE A 786 -21.16 11.76 -40.30
CA PHE A 786 -20.24 12.66 -39.63
C PHE A 786 -20.53 12.76 -38.12
N MET A 787 -21.79 12.93 -37.73
CA MET A 787 -22.18 12.98 -36.32
C MET A 787 -22.00 11.65 -35.60
N ASN A 788 -22.30 10.51 -36.22
CA ASN A 788 -22.06 9.20 -35.63
C ASN A 788 -20.56 8.95 -35.39
N GLU A 789 -19.70 9.39 -36.30
CA GLU A 789 -18.24 9.30 -36.17
C GLU A 789 -17.73 10.25 -35.07
N ASN A 790 -18.29 11.45 -34.94
CA ASN A 790 -17.75 12.52 -34.09
C ASN A 790 -18.47 12.73 -32.75
N LEU A 791 -19.66 12.19 -32.50
CA LEU A 791 -20.39 12.27 -31.21
C LEU A 791 -20.34 10.94 -30.43
N VAL A 792 -20.45 11.01 -29.11
CA VAL A 792 -20.74 9.83 -28.28
C VAL A 792 -22.13 9.27 -28.64
N GLN A 793 -22.28 7.93 -28.59
CA GLN A 793 -23.48 7.23 -29.05
C GLN A 793 -24.76 7.71 -28.34
N GLU A 794 -24.70 7.94 -27.03
CA GLU A 794 -25.84 8.44 -26.25
C GLU A 794 -26.31 9.80 -26.74
N SER A 795 -25.37 10.73 -26.97
CA SER A 795 -25.65 12.07 -27.49
C SER A 795 -26.19 12.01 -28.93
N PHE A 796 -25.63 11.15 -29.78
CA PHE A 796 -26.13 10.93 -31.15
C PHE A 796 -27.57 10.37 -31.15
N ASN A 797 -27.84 9.33 -30.37
CA ASN A 797 -29.17 8.74 -30.25
C ASN A 797 -30.19 9.77 -29.73
N SER A 798 -29.79 10.63 -28.79
CA SER A 798 -30.64 11.70 -28.25
C SER A 798 -31.00 12.77 -29.28
N LEU A 799 -30.20 12.93 -30.34
CA LEU A 799 -30.43 13.87 -31.43
C LEU A 799 -31.35 13.31 -32.52
N LEU A 800 -31.32 12.00 -32.76
CA LEU A 800 -32.10 11.34 -33.83
C LEU A 800 -33.61 11.54 -33.68
N ALA A 801 -34.18 11.34 -32.48
CA ALA A 801 -35.62 11.45 -32.26
C ALA A 801 -36.17 12.88 -32.47
N PRO A 802 -35.53 13.94 -31.93
CA PRO A 802 -35.87 15.32 -32.28
C PRO A 802 -35.73 15.63 -33.77
N LEU A 803 -34.67 15.17 -34.43
CA LEU A 803 -34.47 15.37 -35.88
C LEU A 803 -35.58 14.71 -36.71
N TRP A 804 -35.95 13.47 -36.40
CA TRP A 804 -37.07 12.77 -37.03
C TRP A 804 -38.39 13.55 -36.86
N THR A 805 -38.70 13.94 -35.63
CA THR A 805 -39.92 14.70 -35.32
C THR A 805 -39.99 16.01 -36.10
N ASN A 806 -38.89 16.76 -36.13
CA ASN A 806 -38.80 18.00 -36.91
C ASN A 806 -38.92 17.74 -38.43
N SER A 807 -38.35 16.65 -38.94
CA SER A 807 -38.43 16.29 -40.36
C SER A 807 -39.87 15.95 -40.78
N VAL A 808 -40.60 15.19 -39.96
CA VAL A 808 -42.03 14.90 -40.16
C VAL A 808 -42.86 16.18 -40.10
N GLN A 809 -42.56 17.08 -39.15
CA GLN A 809 -43.23 18.38 -39.05
C GLN A 809 -43.01 19.26 -40.28
N ILE A 810 -41.78 19.33 -40.80
CA ILE A 810 -41.46 20.06 -42.03
C ILE A 810 -42.28 19.49 -43.20
N LEU A 811 -42.32 18.16 -43.36
CA LEU A 811 -43.10 17.53 -44.42
C LEU A 811 -44.60 17.78 -44.28
N ASP A 812 -45.16 17.74 -43.06
CA ASP A 812 -46.55 18.11 -42.81
C ASP A 812 -46.83 19.57 -43.16
N GLN A 813 -45.97 20.50 -42.72
CA GLN A 813 -46.09 21.93 -43.03
C GLN A 813 -46.05 22.19 -44.54
N VAL A 814 -45.10 21.58 -45.26
CA VAL A 814 -44.98 21.71 -46.72
C VAL A 814 -46.19 21.08 -47.42
N SER A 815 -46.70 19.94 -46.95
CA SER A 815 -47.86 19.28 -47.55
C SER A 815 -49.15 20.13 -47.49
N ARG A 816 -49.26 20.99 -46.46
CA ARG A 816 -50.40 21.90 -46.26
C ARG A 816 -50.36 23.15 -47.13
N GLN A 817 -49.22 23.45 -47.77
CA GLN A 817 -49.09 24.60 -48.68
C GLN A 817 -49.84 24.43 -50.01
N LYS A 818 -50.63 23.34 -50.16
CA LYS A 818 -51.56 23.02 -51.26
C LYS A 818 -50.99 23.29 -52.67
N SER A 819 -50.29 22.29 -53.21
CA SER A 819 -50.08 22.18 -54.66
C SER A 819 -51.10 21.19 -55.21
N GLY A 820 -52.01 21.63 -56.10
CA GLY A 820 -53.01 20.74 -56.73
C GLY A 820 -52.42 19.69 -57.70
N VAL A 821 -51.12 19.42 -57.61
CA VAL A 821 -50.36 18.57 -58.54
C VAL A 821 -50.05 17.25 -57.85
N THR A 822 -50.51 16.14 -58.41
CA THR A 822 -50.30 14.79 -57.85
C THR A 822 -48.82 14.44 -57.67
N GLU A 823 -47.96 14.87 -58.59
CA GLU A 823 -46.51 14.65 -58.54
C GLU A 823 -45.85 15.26 -57.29
N PHE A 824 -46.38 16.38 -56.78
CA PHE A 824 -45.90 17.00 -55.55
C PHE A 824 -46.11 16.09 -54.34
N TYR A 825 -47.31 15.51 -54.21
CA TYR A 825 -47.63 14.58 -53.13
C TYR A 825 -46.93 13.23 -53.28
N GLN A 826 -46.71 12.76 -54.52
CA GLN A 826 -45.91 11.56 -54.79
C GLN A 826 -44.46 11.73 -54.34
N ARG A 827 -43.82 12.87 -54.65
CA ARG A 827 -42.47 13.20 -54.17
C ARG A 827 -42.41 13.23 -52.65
N LEU A 828 -43.33 13.94 -51.99
CA LEU A 828 -43.38 14.01 -50.52
C LEU A 828 -43.61 12.64 -49.86
N HIS A 829 -44.47 11.80 -50.44
CA HIS A 829 -44.74 10.45 -49.93
C HIS A 829 -43.50 9.56 -50.03
N TYR A 830 -42.80 9.59 -51.18
CA TYR A 830 -41.55 8.84 -51.37
C TYR A 830 -40.44 9.34 -50.43
N THR A 831 -40.33 10.65 -50.22
CA THR A 831 -39.39 11.24 -49.25
C THR A 831 -39.67 10.75 -47.83
N LEU A 832 -40.94 10.73 -47.42
CA LEU A 832 -41.32 10.24 -46.09
C LEU A 832 -40.90 8.78 -45.88
N GLN A 833 -41.08 7.92 -46.90
CA GLN A 833 -40.64 6.52 -46.87
C GLN A 833 -39.10 6.40 -46.83
N SER A 834 -38.40 7.23 -47.61
CA SER A 834 -36.93 7.24 -47.63
C SER A 834 -36.34 7.69 -46.28
N LEU A 835 -36.94 8.70 -45.65
CA LEU A 835 -36.55 9.14 -44.30
C LEU A 835 -36.87 8.09 -43.24
N GLU A 836 -38.01 7.39 -43.33
CA GLU A 836 -38.36 6.27 -42.44
C GLU A 836 -37.26 5.20 -42.46
N GLN A 837 -36.79 4.81 -43.65
CA GLN A 837 -35.70 3.84 -43.81
C GLN A 837 -34.36 4.38 -43.27
N CYS A 838 -34.03 5.63 -43.57
CA CYS A 838 -32.78 6.27 -43.14
C CYS A 838 -32.66 6.39 -41.63
N PHE A 839 -33.70 6.87 -40.95
CA PHE A 839 -33.69 7.00 -39.49
C PHE A 839 -33.84 5.67 -38.76
N HIS A 840 -34.40 4.63 -39.42
CA HIS A 840 -34.42 3.27 -38.89
C HIS A 840 -33.05 2.58 -39.00
N ALA A 841 -32.32 2.83 -40.09
CA ALA A 841 -30.97 2.32 -40.36
C ALA A 841 -30.80 0.81 -40.12
N GLU A 842 -31.73 0.01 -40.64
CA GLU A 842 -31.75 -1.47 -40.48
C GLU A 842 -31.75 -1.94 -39.01
N GLY A 843 -32.29 -1.13 -38.11
CA GLY A 843 -32.34 -1.41 -36.67
C GLY A 843 -31.21 -0.79 -35.86
N ASN A 844 -30.24 -0.11 -36.50
CA ASN A 844 -29.16 0.62 -35.82
C ASN A 844 -29.55 2.06 -35.42
N GLY A 845 -30.72 2.54 -35.88
CA GLY A 845 -31.23 3.87 -35.59
C GLY A 845 -32.42 3.86 -34.61
N LEU A 846 -33.48 4.58 -34.96
CA LEU A 846 -34.71 4.63 -34.17
C LEU A 846 -35.56 3.37 -34.38
N SER A 847 -36.23 2.95 -33.30
CA SER A 847 -37.20 1.85 -33.36
C SER A 847 -38.43 2.25 -34.20
N LEU A 848 -39.08 1.26 -34.82
CA LEU A 848 -40.32 1.49 -35.58
C LEU A 848 -41.43 2.11 -34.71
N ASP A 849 -41.51 1.74 -33.43
CA ASP A 849 -42.49 2.30 -32.50
C ASP A 849 -42.27 3.81 -32.26
N THR A 850 -41.01 4.24 -32.18
CA THR A 850 -40.65 5.67 -32.05
C THR A 850 -40.90 6.43 -33.35
N LEU A 851 -40.64 5.80 -34.50
CA LEU A 851 -40.85 6.40 -35.82
C LEU A 851 -42.34 6.58 -36.15
N HIS A 852 -43.16 5.57 -35.85
CA HIS A 852 -44.58 5.50 -36.19
C HIS A 852 -45.49 6.25 -35.22
N SER A 853 -45.15 7.51 -34.95
CA SER A 853 -46.00 8.43 -34.19
C SER A 853 -47.35 8.67 -34.87
N ASP A 854 -48.35 9.13 -34.12
CA ASP A 854 -49.67 9.45 -34.67
C ASP A 854 -49.59 10.54 -35.75
N GLN A 855 -48.68 11.50 -35.59
CA GLN A 855 -48.41 12.53 -36.59
C GLN A 855 -47.86 11.91 -37.89
N PHE A 856 -46.93 10.96 -37.78
CA PHE A 856 -46.41 10.22 -38.94
C PHE A 856 -47.51 9.42 -39.65
N LYS A 857 -48.32 8.65 -38.90
CA LYS A 857 -49.42 7.84 -39.46
C LYS A 857 -50.44 8.73 -40.19
N SER A 858 -50.83 9.85 -39.58
CA SER A 858 -51.74 10.83 -40.18
C SER A 858 -51.14 11.43 -41.45
N LEU A 859 -49.87 11.84 -41.42
CA LEU A 859 -49.19 12.40 -42.59
C LEU A 859 -49.05 11.36 -43.72
N LYS A 860 -48.64 10.13 -43.41
CA LYS A 860 -48.51 9.03 -44.38
C LYS A 860 -49.85 8.71 -45.03
N ALA A 861 -50.95 8.68 -44.26
CA ALA A 861 -52.30 8.52 -44.80
C ALA A 861 -52.72 9.70 -45.69
N HIS A 862 -52.44 10.94 -45.27
CA HIS A 862 -52.74 12.15 -46.04
C HIS A 862 -51.98 12.19 -47.37
N LEU A 863 -50.66 12.03 -47.34
CA LEU A 863 -49.81 12.00 -48.54
C LEU A 863 -50.15 10.81 -49.43
N GLY A 864 -50.42 9.65 -48.83
CA GLY A 864 -50.82 8.42 -49.53
C GLY A 864 -52.14 8.59 -50.29
N LEU A 865 -53.12 9.30 -49.73
CA LEU A 865 -54.38 9.60 -50.44
C LEU A 865 -54.19 10.65 -51.55
N ASN A 866 -53.44 11.73 -51.29
CA ASN A 866 -53.24 12.82 -52.25
C ASN A 866 -52.32 12.43 -53.43
N SER A 867 -51.48 11.40 -53.27
CA SER A 867 -50.56 10.89 -54.29
C SER A 867 -51.20 9.90 -55.30
N LEU A 868 -52.42 9.42 -55.03
CA LEU A 868 -53.14 8.51 -55.93
C LEU A 868 -53.53 9.20 -57.24
N ASN A 869 -53.58 8.45 -58.34
CA ASN A 869 -54.13 8.97 -59.59
C ASN A 869 -55.68 9.03 -59.53
N THR A 870 -56.31 9.58 -60.56
CA THR A 870 -57.77 9.81 -60.56
C THR A 870 -58.58 8.53 -60.55
N CYS A 871 -58.17 7.51 -61.31
CA CYS A 871 -58.82 6.20 -61.32
C CYS A 871 -58.76 5.55 -59.93
N GLN A 872 -57.58 5.52 -59.30
CA GLN A 872 -57.38 4.96 -57.96
C GLN A 872 -58.19 5.67 -56.86
N LEU A 873 -58.40 6.99 -56.98
CA LEU A 873 -59.28 7.72 -56.07
C LEU A 873 -60.74 7.35 -56.26
N ILE A 874 -61.18 7.20 -57.50
CA ILE A 874 -62.54 6.73 -57.81
C ILE A 874 -62.72 5.31 -57.26
N ASP A 875 -61.74 4.42 -57.42
CA ASP A 875 -61.78 3.06 -56.85
C ASP A 875 -61.97 3.10 -55.34
N LYS A 876 -61.15 3.89 -54.63
CA LYS A 876 -61.29 4.05 -53.18
C LYS A 876 -62.62 4.66 -52.77
N PHE A 877 -63.17 5.58 -53.57
CA PHE A 877 -64.50 6.13 -53.33
C PHE A 877 -65.58 5.04 -53.46
N MET A 878 -65.52 4.20 -54.50
CA MET A 878 -66.48 3.11 -54.70
C MET A 878 -66.35 2.03 -53.61
N GLU A 879 -65.13 1.65 -53.24
CA GLU A 879 -64.90 0.71 -52.13
C GLU A 879 -65.46 1.23 -50.81
N LYS A 880 -65.34 2.54 -50.56
CA LYS A 880 -65.93 3.18 -49.40
C LYS A 880 -67.46 3.10 -49.45
N LYS A 881 -68.08 3.40 -50.60
CA LYS A 881 -69.54 3.32 -50.77
C LYS A 881 -70.10 1.91 -50.61
N VAL A 882 -69.43 0.91 -51.17
CA VAL A 882 -69.76 -0.50 -50.96
C VAL A 882 -69.67 -0.90 -49.49
N ARG A 883 -68.69 -0.36 -48.74
CA ARG A 883 -68.53 -0.64 -47.32
C ARG A 883 -69.64 0.03 -46.49
N GLU A 884 -69.91 1.30 -46.78
CA GLU A 884 -71.05 2.03 -46.20
C GLU A 884 -72.36 1.27 -46.42
N GLN A 885 -72.59 0.70 -47.61
CA GLN A 885 -73.77 -0.14 -47.88
C GLN A 885 -73.82 -1.40 -47.00
N LYS A 886 -72.70 -2.10 -46.83
CA LYS A 886 -72.65 -3.32 -46.01
C LYS A 886 -72.95 -3.06 -44.54
N ASP A 887 -72.52 -1.91 -44.04
CA ASP A 887 -72.69 -1.52 -42.64
C ASP A 887 -74.05 -0.82 -42.40
N TYR A 888 -74.77 -0.45 -43.45
CA TYR A 888 -76.06 0.25 -43.37
C TYR A 888 -77.23 -0.73 -43.30
N SER A 889 -77.98 -0.69 -42.19
CA SER A 889 -79.16 -1.53 -41.96
C SER A 889 -80.48 -0.77 -41.88
N GLY A 890 -80.49 0.55 -42.18
CA GLY A 890 -81.70 1.37 -42.13
C GLY A 890 -82.45 1.32 -43.47
N GLU A 891 -83.77 1.17 -43.46
CA GLU A 891 -84.60 1.19 -44.68
C GLU A 891 -85.44 2.47 -44.75
N LYS A 892 -84.88 3.62 -44.32
CA LYS A 892 -85.60 4.91 -44.27
C LYS A 892 -86.17 5.31 -45.64
N TYR A 893 -85.43 5.01 -46.71
CA TYR A 893 -85.77 5.36 -48.09
C TYR A 893 -86.26 4.14 -48.88
N GLY A 894 -86.62 3.05 -48.20
CA GLY A 894 -86.97 1.78 -48.82
C GLY A 894 -85.79 0.86 -49.09
N ALA A 895 -86.04 -0.24 -49.81
CA ALA A 895 -85.03 -1.23 -50.18
C ALA A 895 -85.36 -1.89 -51.51
N VAL A 896 -84.32 -2.25 -52.28
CA VAL A 896 -84.43 -3.01 -53.53
C VAL A 896 -83.97 -4.44 -53.31
N THR A 897 -84.74 -5.42 -53.79
CA THR A 897 -84.38 -6.83 -53.75
C THR A 897 -84.05 -7.32 -55.16
N LEU A 898 -82.92 -8.02 -55.29
CA LEU A 898 -82.44 -8.54 -56.56
C LEU A 898 -81.85 -9.94 -56.40
N ILE A 899 -81.76 -10.68 -57.49
CA ILE A 899 -80.98 -11.90 -57.60
C ILE A 899 -79.79 -11.60 -58.50
N SER A 900 -78.59 -12.01 -58.08
CA SER A 900 -77.37 -11.81 -58.87
C SER A 900 -76.57 -13.09 -59.01
N SER A 901 -76.02 -13.32 -60.20
CA SER A 901 -75.10 -14.42 -60.46
C SER A 901 -74.16 -14.10 -61.62
N TYR A 902 -72.97 -14.69 -61.61
CA TYR A 902 -71.98 -14.53 -62.67
C TYR A 902 -71.66 -15.87 -63.34
N LYS A 903 -71.90 -15.93 -64.65
CA LYS A 903 -71.62 -17.12 -65.46
C LYS A 903 -70.25 -16.98 -66.14
N ARG A 904 -69.26 -17.66 -65.57
CA ARG A 904 -67.85 -17.63 -66.03
C ARG A 904 -67.66 -18.11 -67.47
N SER A 905 -68.38 -19.14 -67.89
CA SER A 905 -68.24 -19.72 -69.24
C SER A 905 -68.58 -18.71 -70.34
N ASP A 906 -69.52 -17.81 -70.06
CA ASP A 906 -70.08 -16.88 -71.04
C ASP A 906 -69.61 -15.44 -70.77
N GLN A 907 -68.82 -15.22 -69.70
CA GLN A 907 -68.42 -13.91 -69.20
C GLN A 907 -69.61 -12.95 -69.03
N LYS A 908 -70.67 -13.46 -68.41
CA LYS A 908 -71.95 -12.76 -68.25
C LYS A 908 -72.31 -12.56 -66.80
N LEU A 909 -72.58 -11.31 -66.43
CA LEU A 909 -73.21 -10.95 -65.17
C LEU A 909 -74.73 -10.88 -65.38
N HIS A 910 -75.46 -11.70 -64.64
CA HIS A 910 -76.92 -11.73 -64.65
C HIS A 910 -77.46 -11.08 -63.38
N ILE A 911 -78.31 -10.07 -63.55
CA ILE A 911 -78.99 -9.35 -62.47
C ILE A 911 -80.49 -9.37 -62.74
N GLU A 912 -81.26 -9.90 -61.80
CA GLU A 912 -82.72 -9.89 -61.83
C GLU A 912 -83.23 -8.98 -60.72
N VAL A 913 -83.91 -7.88 -61.07
CA VAL A 913 -84.51 -6.96 -60.11
C VAL A 913 -85.92 -7.47 -59.81
N LEU A 914 -86.15 -7.91 -58.57
CA LEU A 914 -87.42 -8.49 -58.17
C LEU A 914 -88.42 -7.40 -57.81
N ASN A 915 -88.09 -6.61 -56.80
CA ASN A 915 -88.97 -5.58 -56.28
C ASN A 915 -88.22 -4.45 -55.57
N ALA A 916 -88.91 -3.33 -55.38
CA ALA A 916 -88.57 -2.36 -54.34
C ALA A 916 -89.72 -2.28 -53.33
N VAL A 917 -89.43 -1.93 -52.08
CA VAL A 917 -90.44 -1.80 -51.03
C VAL A 917 -90.20 -0.60 -50.13
N ASN A 918 -91.28 -0.09 -49.55
CA ASN A 918 -91.31 1.07 -48.67
C ASN A 918 -90.63 2.31 -49.29
N LEU A 919 -90.87 2.53 -50.58
CA LEU A 919 -90.42 3.75 -51.26
C LEU A 919 -91.13 4.98 -50.70
N ILE A 920 -90.49 6.14 -50.82
CA ILE A 920 -91.04 7.41 -50.36
C ILE A 920 -91.94 7.96 -51.47
N PRO A 921 -93.18 8.41 -51.15
CA PRO A 921 -94.02 9.05 -52.15
C PRO A 921 -93.44 10.41 -52.55
N MET A 922 -93.02 10.55 -53.81
CA MET A 922 -92.50 11.82 -54.36
C MET A 922 -93.61 12.64 -55.02
N ASP A 923 -94.64 12.00 -55.58
CA ASP A 923 -95.76 12.72 -56.17
C ASP A 923 -96.69 13.36 -55.13
N SER A 924 -97.29 14.48 -55.51
CA SER A 924 -98.39 15.13 -54.75
C SER A 924 -99.62 14.23 -54.53
N ASN A 925 -99.71 13.09 -55.23
CA ASN A 925 -100.78 12.12 -55.12
C ASN A 925 -100.59 11.11 -53.97
N GLY A 926 -99.44 11.14 -53.28
CA GLY A 926 -99.10 10.22 -52.19
C GLY A 926 -98.56 8.85 -52.63
N PHE A 927 -98.17 8.71 -53.91
CA PHE A 927 -97.52 7.55 -54.50
C PHE A 927 -96.25 7.99 -55.28
N SER A 928 -95.62 7.07 -56.00
CA SER A 928 -94.54 7.32 -56.96
C SER A 928 -94.73 6.41 -58.19
N ASP A 929 -94.12 6.76 -59.30
CA ASP A 929 -93.97 6.00 -60.54
C ASP A 929 -92.53 5.42 -60.67
N PRO A 930 -92.07 4.53 -59.75
CA PRO A 930 -90.66 4.16 -59.65
C PRO A 930 -90.15 3.28 -60.80
N PHE A 931 -88.87 3.47 -61.13
CA PHE A 931 -88.06 2.55 -61.91
C PHE A 931 -86.62 2.44 -61.36
N VAL A 932 -85.96 1.32 -61.61
CA VAL A 932 -84.57 1.07 -61.17
C VAL A 932 -83.63 1.17 -62.36
N GLN A 933 -82.65 2.06 -62.27
CA GLN A 933 -81.51 2.15 -63.18
C GLN A 933 -80.33 1.33 -62.63
N LEU A 934 -79.80 0.41 -63.42
CA LEU A 934 -78.65 -0.43 -63.13
C LEU A 934 -77.43 0.09 -63.90
N SER A 935 -76.33 0.39 -63.21
CA SER A 935 -75.08 0.86 -63.81
C SER A 935 -73.87 0.13 -63.20
N LEU A 936 -72.90 -0.28 -64.03
CA LEU A 936 -71.63 -0.83 -63.53
C LEU A 936 -70.62 0.29 -63.34
N GLU A 937 -70.04 0.37 -62.14
CA GLU A 937 -69.10 1.40 -61.73
C GLU A 937 -67.80 0.75 -61.20
N PRO A 938 -66.64 1.39 -61.35
CA PRO A 938 -66.43 2.71 -61.95
C PRO A 938 -66.32 2.69 -63.48
N ARG A 939 -66.75 3.78 -64.14
CA ARG A 939 -66.73 3.92 -65.61
C ARG A 939 -65.40 3.62 -66.30
N HIS A 940 -64.26 3.84 -65.65
CA HIS A 940 -62.96 3.56 -66.26
C HIS A 940 -62.63 2.04 -66.32
N VAL A 941 -63.32 1.22 -65.52
CA VAL A 941 -63.29 -0.26 -65.62
C VAL A 941 -64.34 -0.77 -66.62
N PHE A 942 -65.48 -0.08 -66.71
CA PHE A 942 -66.62 -0.43 -67.56
C PHE A 942 -66.97 0.66 -68.60
N PRO A 943 -66.03 1.08 -69.46
CA PRO A 943 -66.25 2.24 -70.34
C PRO A 943 -67.30 2.00 -71.44
N GLU A 944 -67.45 0.75 -71.88
CA GLU A 944 -68.33 0.34 -72.99
C GLU A 944 -69.68 -0.21 -72.52
N VAL A 945 -69.91 -0.28 -71.20
CA VAL A 945 -71.14 -0.87 -70.65
C VAL A 945 -72.18 0.21 -70.40
N GLU A 946 -73.25 0.18 -71.19
CA GLU A 946 -74.40 1.07 -71.00
C GLU A 946 -75.23 0.70 -69.77
N HIS A 947 -75.88 1.70 -69.18
CA HIS A 947 -76.83 1.49 -68.08
C HIS A 947 -78.11 0.83 -68.59
N ARG A 948 -78.75 0.03 -67.74
CA ARG A 948 -80.05 -0.60 -67.99
C ARG A 948 -81.10 0.01 -67.07
N ARG A 949 -82.37 -0.05 -67.45
CA ARG A 949 -83.49 0.41 -66.61
C ARG A 949 -84.65 -0.58 -66.67
N THR A 950 -85.36 -0.73 -65.58
CA THR A 950 -86.64 -1.45 -65.53
C THR A 950 -87.75 -0.65 -66.21
N GLN A 951 -88.90 -1.29 -66.41
CA GLN A 951 -90.12 -0.58 -66.74
C GLN A 951 -90.58 0.28 -65.56
N ILE A 952 -91.22 1.40 -65.90
CA ILE A 952 -91.83 2.32 -64.96
C ILE A 952 -93.12 1.69 -64.42
N LYS A 953 -93.31 1.72 -63.10
CA LYS A 953 -94.50 1.17 -62.43
C LYS A 953 -95.32 2.30 -61.84
N ASN A 954 -96.46 2.62 -62.45
CA ASN A 954 -97.21 3.80 -62.07
C ASN A 954 -97.94 3.64 -60.72
N ARG A 955 -97.87 4.65 -59.86
CA ARG A 955 -98.56 4.83 -58.57
C ARG A 955 -98.37 3.67 -57.59
N GLU A 956 -97.13 3.24 -57.39
CA GLU A 956 -96.79 2.08 -56.56
C GLU A 956 -95.55 2.36 -55.71
N LEU A 957 -95.65 2.17 -54.38
CA LEU A 957 -94.54 2.33 -53.43
C LEU A 957 -93.82 1.01 -53.13
N ASN A 958 -94.39 -0.11 -53.59
CA ASN A 958 -93.81 -1.45 -53.48
C ASN A 958 -93.77 -2.15 -54.85
N PRO A 959 -93.10 -1.57 -55.85
CA PRO A 959 -93.16 -2.05 -57.23
C PRO A 959 -92.58 -3.46 -57.36
N LEU A 960 -93.33 -4.34 -58.00
CA LEU A 960 -92.85 -5.63 -58.50
C LEU A 960 -92.36 -5.46 -59.94
N PHE A 961 -91.05 -5.59 -60.15
CA PHE A 961 -90.41 -5.45 -61.46
C PHE A 961 -90.31 -6.82 -62.15
N GLU A 962 -89.67 -7.79 -61.49
CA GLU A 962 -89.38 -9.14 -62.02
C GLU A 962 -88.68 -9.10 -63.39
N GLU A 963 -87.71 -8.20 -63.53
CA GLU A 963 -86.99 -7.95 -64.79
C GLU A 963 -85.52 -8.39 -64.70
N ALA A 964 -85.07 -9.15 -65.71
CA ALA A 964 -83.72 -9.69 -65.78
C ALA A 964 -82.84 -8.96 -66.82
N PHE A 965 -81.59 -8.68 -66.44
CA PHE A 965 -80.60 -7.97 -67.22
C PHE A 965 -79.30 -8.77 -67.31
N GLU A 966 -78.70 -8.80 -68.51
CA GLU A 966 -77.38 -9.40 -68.73
C GLU A 966 -76.36 -8.33 -69.12
N PHE A 967 -75.19 -8.37 -68.48
CA PHE A 967 -74.02 -7.55 -68.82
C PHE A 967 -72.87 -8.44 -69.28
N LEU A 968 -72.26 -8.09 -70.41
CA LEU A 968 -71.05 -8.75 -70.93
C LEU A 968 -69.83 -8.14 -70.24
N VAL A 969 -69.29 -8.81 -69.22
CA VAL A 969 -68.15 -8.31 -68.43
C VAL A 969 -67.22 -9.45 -68.06
N SER A 970 -65.92 -9.20 -68.20
CA SER A 970 -64.89 -10.19 -67.87
C SER A 970 -64.74 -10.39 -66.36
N LEU A 971 -64.21 -11.56 -65.98
CA LEU A 971 -63.96 -11.88 -64.58
C LEU A 971 -62.92 -10.93 -63.95
N GLU A 972 -61.96 -10.45 -64.75
CA GLU A 972 -60.95 -9.48 -64.32
C GLU A 972 -61.60 -8.13 -63.97
N GLN A 973 -62.51 -7.63 -64.83
CA GLN A 973 -63.27 -6.41 -64.55
C GLN A 973 -64.13 -6.53 -63.29
N CYS A 974 -64.81 -7.66 -63.08
CA CYS A 974 -65.56 -7.92 -61.83
C CYS A 974 -64.66 -7.95 -60.59
N ASN A 975 -63.39 -8.35 -60.76
CA ASN A 975 -62.39 -8.38 -59.69
C ASN A 975 -61.57 -7.09 -59.59
N ALA A 976 -61.80 -6.07 -60.41
CA ALA A 976 -61.09 -4.79 -60.29
C ALA A 976 -61.40 -4.09 -58.95
N ALA A 977 -60.49 -3.21 -58.51
CA ALA A 977 -60.70 -2.41 -57.31
C ALA A 977 -61.93 -1.49 -57.50
N GLY A 978 -62.75 -1.33 -56.47
CA GLY A 978 -63.97 -0.50 -56.56
C GLY A 978 -65.10 -1.02 -57.47
N ALA A 979 -64.93 -2.15 -58.16
CA ALA A 979 -65.94 -2.69 -59.07
C ALA A 979 -67.25 -3.02 -58.33
N SER A 980 -68.32 -2.33 -58.71
CA SER A 980 -69.63 -2.40 -58.07
C SER A 980 -70.78 -2.20 -59.06
N LEU A 981 -71.92 -2.81 -58.75
CA LEU A 981 -73.21 -2.53 -59.35
C LEU A 981 -73.87 -1.42 -58.55
N LEU A 982 -74.19 -0.31 -59.22
CA LEU A 982 -74.95 0.80 -58.69
C LEU A 982 -76.41 0.70 -59.16
N LEU A 983 -77.31 0.59 -58.20
CA LEU A 983 -78.75 0.68 -58.42
C LEU A 983 -79.19 2.09 -58.03
N THR A 984 -79.91 2.77 -58.92
CA THR A 984 -80.48 4.10 -58.65
C THR A 984 -81.98 4.00 -58.90
N VAL A 985 -82.77 4.20 -57.85
CA VAL A 985 -84.23 4.24 -57.93
C VAL A 985 -84.64 5.69 -58.16
N LEU A 986 -85.46 5.88 -59.18
CA LEU A 986 -85.95 7.17 -59.65
C LEU A 986 -87.47 7.09 -59.81
N ASP A 987 -88.14 8.20 -59.50
CA ASP A 987 -89.55 8.40 -59.81
C ASP A 987 -89.68 9.05 -61.19
N HIS A 988 -90.55 8.52 -62.06
CA HIS A 988 -90.68 9.03 -63.42
C HIS A 988 -91.68 10.18 -63.53
N ASP A 989 -91.18 11.34 -63.92
CA ASP A 989 -92.02 12.52 -64.16
C ASP A 989 -92.31 12.78 -65.63
N THR A 990 -93.59 13.01 -65.92
CA THR A 990 -94.03 13.40 -67.29
C THR A 990 -93.67 14.85 -67.65
N ILE A 991 -93.45 15.71 -66.65
CA ILE A 991 -93.05 17.12 -66.84
C ILE A 991 -91.91 17.43 -65.88
N GLY A 992 -90.67 17.35 -66.37
CA GLY A 992 -89.49 17.67 -65.56
C GLY A 992 -88.37 16.67 -65.74
N SER A 993 -87.52 16.58 -64.73
CA SER A 993 -86.51 15.53 -64.58
C SER A 993 -86.97 14.57 -63.51
N ASP A 994 -86.78 13.27 -63.75
CA ASP A 994 -87.10 12.20 -62.80
C ASP A 994 -86.50 12.46 -61.40
N ASP A 995 -87.31 12.29 -60.36
CA ASP A 995 -86.95 12.54 -58.96
C ASP A 995 -86.14 11.37 -58.36
N PHE A 996 -85.16 11.69 -57.51
CA PHE A 996 -84.24 10.70 -56.96
C PHE A 996 -84.74 10.07 -55.66
N GLU A 997 -85.15 8.80 -55.71
CA GLU A 997 -85.65 8.08 -54.54
C GLU A 997 -84.55 7.44 -53.68
N GLY A 998 -83.45 7.00 -54.28
CA GLY A 998 -82.31 6.46 -53.54
C GLY A 998 -81.31 5.68 -54.38
N GLU A 999 -80.14 5.38 -53.83
CA GLU A 999 -79.15 4.52 -54.46
C GLU A 999 -78.68 3.38 -53.56
N ALA A 1000 -78.26 2.27 -54.17
CA ALA A 1000 -77.67 1.13 -53.49
C ALA A 1000 -76.46 0.57 -54.25
N PHE A 1001 -75.46 0.08 -53.50
CA PHE A 1001 -74.18 -0.39 -54.05
C PHE A 1001 -73.89 -1.85 -53.74
N LEU A 1002 -73.71 -2.68 -54.75
CA LEU A 1002 -73.32 -4.08 -54.59
C LEU A 1002 -71.92 -4.33 -55.13
N SER A 1003 -71.02 -4.89 -54.33
CA SER A 1003 -69.68 -5.28 -54.81
C SER A 1003 -69.78 -6.42 -55.82
N LEU A 1004 -69.17 -6.27 -57.01
CA LEU A 1004 -69.16 -7.35 -58.01
C LEU A 1004 -68.35 -8.56 -57.52
N ARG A 1005 -67.29 -8.33 -56.72
CA ARG A 1005 -66.51 -9.40 -56.09
C ARG A 1005 -67.31 -10.29 -55.14
N ALA A 1006 -68.43 -9.79 -54.61
CA ALA A 1006 -69.31 -10.54 -53.70
C ALA A 1006 -70.40 -11.34 -54.44
N ILE A 1007 -70.52 -11.20 -55.76
CA ILE A 1007 -71.56 -11.87 -56.54
C ILE A 1007 -71.21 -13.35 -56.70
N PRO A 1008 -72.18 -14.27 -56.45
CA PRO A 1008 -72.00 -15.70 -56.67
C PRO A 1008 -71.47 -16.00 -58.09
N GLY A 1009 -70.39 -16.78 -58.17
CA GLY A 1009 -69.72 -17.10 -59.43
C GLY A 1009 -68.50 -16.22 -59.77
N VAL A 1010 -68.30 -15.08 -59.10
CA VAL A 1010 -67.09 -14.24 -59.29
C VAL A 1010 -65.92 -14.73 -58.42
N SER A 1011 -66.13 -15.04 -57.13
CA SER A 1011 -65.05 -15.26 -56.15
C SER A 1011 -64.37 -16.64 -56.13
N GLY A 1012 -64.64 -17.55 -57.07
CA GLY A 1012 -63.89 -18.82 -57.21
C GLY A 1012 -64.67 -20.10 -56.98
N THR A 1013 -65.80 -20.06 -56.28
CA THR A 1013 -66.60 -21.26 -55.96
C THR A 1013 -67.59 -21.54 -57.10
N ALA A 1014 -67.27 -22.55 -57.91
CA ALA A 1014 -67.93 -22.83 -59.19
C ALA A 1014 -69.39 -23.31 -59.14
N SER A 1015 -70.09 -23.21 -58.00
CA SER A 1015 -71.49 -23.67 -57.88
C SER A 1015 -72.21 -23.07 -56.67
N GLN A 1016 -72.42 -21.75 -56.66
CA GLN A 1016 -73.38 -21.12 -55.74
C GLN A 1016 -74.64 -20.75 -56.53
N ALA A 1017 -75.80 -21.19 -56.05
CA ALA A 1017 -77.10 -20.83 -56.61
C ALA A 1017 -77.27 -19.29 -56.61
N PRO A 1018 -78.08 -18.73 -57.52
CA PRO A 1018 -78.40 -17.31 -57.51
C PRO A 1018 -78.90 -16.89 -56.12
N THR A 1019 -78.26 -15.90 -55.51
CA THR A 1019 -78.61 -15.45 -54.16
C THR A 1019 -79.50 -14.23 -54.27
N GLN A 1020 -80.62 -14.25 -53.56
CA GLN A 1020 -81.48 -13.10 -53.35
C GLN A 1020 -80.83 -12.15 -52.34
N ILE A 1021 -80.58 -10.91 -52.76
CA ILE A 1021 -79.93 -9.86 -51.98
C ILE A 1021 -80.91 -8.70 -51.83
N ARG A 1022 -81.13 -8.27 -50.60
CA ARG A 1022 -81.91 -7.08 -50.28
C ARG A 1022 -80.95 -5.95 -49.90
N LEU A 1023 -81.05 -4.83 -50.61
CA LEU A 1023 -80.19 -3.66 -50.44
C LEU A 1023 -81.03 -2.47 -50.01
N PRO A 1024 -80.86 -1.97 -48.77
CA PRO A 1024 -81.48 -0.73 -48.33
C PRO A 1024 -81.01 0.46 -49.17
N LEU A 1025 -81.93 1.35 -49.51
CA LEU A 1025 -81.64 2.56 -50.29
C LEU A 1025 -80.99 3.63 -49.40
N MET A 1026 -79.96 4.27 -49.95
CA MET A 1026 -79.17 5.30 -49.30
C MET A 1026 -79.24 6.61 -50.05
N HIS A 1027 -79.18 7.72 -49.31
CA HIS A 1027 -79.13 9.07 -49.85
C HIS A 1027 -77.70 9.64 -49.75
N PRO A 1028 -77.13 10.22 -50.82
CA PRO A 1028 -75.84 10.89 -50.78
C PRO A 1028 -75.85 12.10 -49.83
N LYS A 1029 -75.04 12.07 -48.77
CA LYS A 1029 -74.91 13.19 -47.85
C LYS A 1029 -74.04 14.32 -48.42
N PRO A 1030 -74.45 15.60 -48.32
CA PRO A 1030 -73.68 16.71 -48.87
C PRO A 1030 -72.35 16.91 -48.12
N ASN A 1031 -71.27 17.14 -48.88
CA ASN A 1031 -69.97 17.60 -48.37
C ASN A 1031 -69.24 16.73 -47.33
N GLU A 1032 -69.63 15.47 -47.11
CA GLU A 1032 -68.94 14.61 -46.14
C GLU A 1032 -67.66 13.95 -46.68
N ASP A 1033 -67.54 13.73 -47.99
CA ASP A 1033 -66.46 12.89 -48.54
C ASP A 1033 -65.16 13.64 -48.90
N ASN A 1034 -64.09 13.35 -48.17
CA ASN A 1034 -62.75 13.87 -48.44
C ASN A 1034 -62.18 13.43 -49.80
N ILE A 1035 -62.51 12.22 -50.28
CA ILE A 1035 -62.05 11.72 -51.59
C ILE A 1035 -62.72 12.52 -52.71
N LEU A 1036 -64.02 12.79 -52.57
CA LEU A 1036 -64.78 13.58 -53.56
C LEU A 1036 -64.28 15.02 -53.62
N LYS A 1037 -64.00 15.66 -52.48
CA LYS A 1037 -63.38 16.99 -52.42
C LYS A 1037 -61.99 17.02 -53.08
N LEU A 1038 -61.24 15.93 -52.99
CA LEU A 1038 -59.91 15.83 -53.58
C LEU A 1038 -59.96 15.64 -55.11
N LEU A 1039 -60.93 14.86 -55.60
CA LEU A 1039 -61.25 14.78 -57.03
C LEU A 1039 -61.74 16.14 -57.56
N GLU A 1040 -62.55 16.87 -56.79
CA GLU A 1040 -63.06 18.20 -57.15
C GLU A 1040 -61.95 19.24 -57.29
N ALA A 1041 -60.91 19.15 -56.45
CA ALA A 1041 -59.73 20.01 -56.53
C ALA A 1041 -58.91 19.81 -57.82
N ARG A 1042 -59.06 18.68 -58.54
CA ARG A 1042 -58.35 18.39 -59.80
C ARG A 1042 -59.04 19.04 -61.00
N LYS A 1043 -59.08 20.37 -61.02
CA LYS A 1043 -59.78 21.15 -62.07
C LYS A 1043 -59.27 20.91 -63.50
N ALA A 1044 -58.03 20.47 -63.65
CA ALA A 1044 -57.42 20.21 -64.96
C ALA A 1044 -57.70 18.78 -65.51
N ASP A 1045 -58.23 17.88 -64.67
CA ASP A 1045 -58.50 16.47 -65.04
C ASP A 1045 -59.98 16.31 -65.43
N ARG A 1046 -60.23 16.02 -66.72
CA ARG A 1046 -61.59 15.91 -67.25
C ARG A 1046 -62.38 14.77 -66.63
N ASP A 1047 -61.73 13.63 -66.38
CA ASP A 1047 -62.40 12.42 -65.87
C ASP A 1047 -62.78 12.62 -64.40
N ALA A 1048 -61.89 13.25 -63.61
CA ALA A 1048 -62.20 13.64 -62.24
C ALA A 1048 -63.41 14.60 -62.20
N GLN A 1049 -63.41 15.65 -63.02
CA GLN A 1049 -64.50 16.63 -63.04
C GLN A 1049 -65.82 16.03 -63.54
N ALA A 1050 -65.79 15.14 -64.53
CA ALA A 1050 -66.98 14.44 -64.99
C ALA A 1050 -67.59 13.56 -63.89
N PHE A 1051 -66.75 12.83 -63.16
CA PHE A 1051 -67.17 12.02 -62.02
C PHE A 1051 -67.77 12.86 -60.89
N VAL A 1052 -67.09 13.95 -60.50
CA VAL A 1052 -67.58 14.87 -59.45
C VAL A 1052 -68.91 15.49 -59.85
N LYS A 1053 -69.04 15.97 -61.10
CA LYS A 1053 -70.29 16.58 -61.59
C LYS A 1053 -71.47 15.62 -61.44
N LEU A 1054 -71.30 14.35 -61.83
CA LEU A 1054 -72.33 13.33 -61.71
C LEU A 1054 -72.71 13.07 -60.24
N ARG A 1055 -71.71 12.96 -59.34
CA ARG A 1055 -71.96 12.74 -57.91
C ARG A 1055 -72.62 13.94 -57.22
N ARG A 1056 -72.21 15.18 -57.54
CA ARG A 1056 -72.83 16.40 -57.02
C ARG A 1056 -74.26 16.60 -57.52
N GLN A 1057 -74.54 16.21 -58.76
CA GLN A 1057 -75.91 16.22 -59.28
C GLN A 1057 -76.82 15.29 -58.45
N LYS A 1058 -76.36 14.08 -58.11
CA LYS A 1058 -77.10 13.16 -57.24
C LYS A 1058 -77.29 13.68 -55.82
N GLU A 1059 -76.25 14.28 -55.22
CA GLU A 1059 -76.37 14.94 -53.90
C GLU A 1059 -77.40 16.08 -53.92
N LYS A 1060 -77.47 16.85 -55.02
CA LYS A 1060 -78.46 17.92 -55.16
C LYS A 1060 -79.88 17.36 -55.21
N LEU A 1061 -80.13 16.34 -56.04
CA LEU A 1061 -81.44 15.70 -56.17
C LEU A 1061 -81.90 15.08 -54.84
N SER A 1062 -80.97 14.48 -54.08
CA SER A 1062 -81.26 13.93 -52.74
C SER A 1062 -81.68 14.98 -51.71
N LEU A 1063 -81.13 16.20 -51.77
CA LEU A 1063 -81.51 17.29 -50.86
C LEU A 1063 -82.90 17.86 -51.15
N GLU A 1064 -83.33 17.82 -52.41
CA GLU A 1064 -84.67 18.25 -52.82
C GLU A 1064 -85.74 17.32 -52.20
N VAL A 1065 -85.39 16.05 -51.97
CA VAL A 1065 -86.25 15.04 -51.30
C VAL A 1065 -86.29 15.17 -49.78
N GLU A 1066 -85.24 15.66 -49.10
CA GLU A 1066 -85.29 15.85 -47.64
C GLU A 1066 -86.05 17.12 -47.19
N GLN A 1067 -86.34 18.03 -48.13
CA GLN A 1067 -87.03 19.30 -47.88
C GLN A 1067 -88.52 19.27 -48.24
N THR A 1068 -88.96 18.20 -48.90
CA THR A 1068 -90.34 17.89 -49.26
C THR A 1068 -90.94 16.91 -48.24
#